data_AF-A0AAW8VCE8-F1
#
_entry.id   AF-A0AAW8VCE8-F1
#
_cell.length_a   1.000
_cell.length_b   1.000
_cell.length_c   1.000
_cell.angle_alpha   90.00
_cell.angle_beta   90.00
_cell.angle_gamma   90.00
#
_symmetry.space_group_name_H-M   'P 1'
#
loop_
_entity.id
_entity.type
_entity.pdbx_description
1 polymer ?
#
loop_
_entity_poly.entity_id
_entity_poly.type
_entity_poly.pdbx_seq_one_letter_code
_entity_poly.pdbx_strand_id
1 'polypeptide(L)'
;MTMFSVAGFSQGAKGKKVKGAPVFLQAVYQGNDQVYNENPLQAGEFYNPILQGCYPDPSITRKGDDYFLVCSSFAMFPGVPIFHSKDLVNWTQIGHVLDRTSQLKVHDTGISAGVYAPAIKYNPNNDTFYMITTQFAGGFGNIIVKSKDPFKGWSDPIKLNFDGIDPSIFFDDNGKAYVVHNDGPKRGEELYNGHRVIKIWEYDVENDQVIPGSDQVIVNGGVDLSKKPIWIEAPHIYKKNGRYYLMCAEGGTGDWHSEVIFVSDSPKGPFIPAPNNPILSQRYLNQNRKNMVDWAGHADLVEGPDGKYYGVFLAIRPNEKGRVNIGRETFILPVDWSGEFPVFENGLIPMEPKLKTPKGVENKAGKDGYFPNGNFTFTENFTSPQLDYRWIGLRGPREEFISVLKDGGLQITPFPVNIKEVKSTSTLFYRQQHNNFSFTTTLQYVPKTEKDLAGITCVQSEKFNYVFGLTKKDKDFYMVLERTARGKSGLVASAKVDVKNPIQLRVKGEGDGYGFYYSTDGTDFVQLGNTVPGDILSTNVAGGFTGCLIGLYATSANDIVVNNLKDAYADYFTVGCAINMANLNSPQQMALITSNFNSITAENDMKPQPTEPVEGQWNWESADKIANFARANKIGLRGHCLVWHAQTPDWMFHDEKGNLVSKEVLFERMRKHIHTIVNRYKDVVYAWDVVNEAMTDDPKAEVPYRQSLYYKIAGDEFIKKAFEYAHEADPKALLFYNDYNETNPAKRDRIYNMVKSMKAEGIPISGIGMQGHYNTLSPTEDEFRKAIELYSQVVDNIHITELDVRINTREQGGQLSVNQDNRTLELTPEADEAQVAQYDMLFRVMREYKNVVSNVTFWNVYDGDSWLDRRRGNRQRNYPLLFDENLLPKSSYYKVLNF
;
A
#
# COMPACT_ATOMS: atom_id res chain seq x y z
N MET A 1 51.94 -5.19 7.58
CA MET A 1 51.48 -6.49 7.07
C MET A 1 51.91 -7.57 8.07
N THR A 2 51.07 -7.83 9.08
CA THR A 2 51.22 -8.94 10.02
C THR A 2 49.81 -9.23 10.52
N MET A 3 49.17 -10.26 9.97
CA MET A 3 47.84 -10.70 10.38
C MET A 3 47.95 -11.29 11.79
N PHE A 4 47.27 -10.70 12.76
CA PHE A 4 46.95 -11.37 14.01
C PHE A 4 45.47 -11.74 14.02
N SER A 5 45.21 -13.02 14.29
CA SER A 5 43.90 -13.66 14.24
C SER A 5 42.98 -13.12 15.33
N VAL A 6 41.79 -12.70 14.91
CA VAL A 6 40.67 -12.29 15.76
C VAL A 6 40.02 -13.54 16.33
N ALA A 7 40.06 -13.71 17.65
CA ALA A 7 39.21 -14.64 18.38
C ALA A 7 37.94 -13.90 18.81
N GLY A 8 37.03 -13.69 17.86
CA GLY A 8 35.63 -13.37 18.09
C GLY A 8 34.81 -14.54 17.55
N PHE A 9 33.74 -14.94 18.25
CA PHE A 9 32.88 -16.03 17.80
C PHE A 9 32.47 -15.85 16.33
N SER A 10 32.48 -16.96 15.60
CA SER A 10 32.32 -17.06 14.15
C SER A 10 31.13 -16.27 13.60
N GLN A 11 31.39 -15.12 12.99
CA GLN A 11 30.50 -14.55 11.98
C GLN A 11 30.59 -15.41 10.71
N GLY A 12 29.46 -16.01 10.33
CA GLY A 12 29.34 -16.88 9.16
C GLY A 12 29.29 -18.37 9.48
N ALA A 13 28.31 -18.82 10.28
CA ALA A 13 27.90 -20.21 10.15
C ALA A 13 27.29 -20.38 8.76
N LYS A 14 28.00 -21.10 7.87
CA LYS A 14 27.45 -21.60 6.61
C LYS A 14 26.18 -22.40 6.93
N GLY A 15 25.02 -21.77 6.79
CA GLY A 15 23.74 -22.40 7.09
C GLY A 15 23.50 -23.58 6.17
N LYS A 16 22.87 -24.63 6.71
CA LYS A 16 22.52 -25.82 5.94
C LYS A 16 21.39 -25.44 4.98
N LYS A 17 21.58 -25.68 3.67
CA LYS A 17 20.53 -25.47 2.65
C LYS A 17 19.26 -26.22 3.07
N VAL A 18 18.16 -25.51 3.28
CA VAL A 18 16.85 -26.07 3.66
C VAL A 18 16.08 -26.31 2.38
N LYS A 19 15.69 -27.57 2.14
CA LYS A 19 15.05 -27.96 0.87
C LYS A 19 13.68 -27.28 0.71
N GLY A 20 13.57 -26.45 -0.33
CA GLY A 20 12.34 -25.76 -0.69
C GLY A 20 12.05 -24.52 0.17
N ALA A 21 13.07 -23.94 0.80
CA ALA A 21 12.99 -22.59 1.35
C ALA A 21 13.23 -21.54 0.23
N PRO A 22 12.68 -20.32 0.34
CA PRO A 22 12.95 -19.23 -0.58
C PRO A 22 14.44 -18.87 -0.67
N VAL A 23 14.93 -18.61 -1.87
CA VAL A 23 16.29 -18.11 -2.12
C VAL A 23 16.21 -16.81 -2.93
N PHE A 24 16.81 -15.74 -2.42
CA PHE A 24 16.96 -14.47 -3.10
C PHE A 24 18.37 -14.39 -3.70
N LEU A 25 18.48 -14.24 -5.02
CA LEU A 25 19.76 -14.32 -5.73
C LEU A 25 20.51 -12.98 -5.75
N GLN A 26 19.77 -11.87 -5.70
CA GLN A 26 20.30 -10.52 -5.75
C GLN A 26 19.30 -9.54 -5.14
N ALA A 27 19.78 -8.44 -4.58
CA ALA A 27 18.97 -7.25 -4.29
C ALA A 27 19.67 -6.00 -4.84
N VAL A 28 18.92 -5.12 -5.49
CA VAL A 28 19.41 -3.85 -6.05
C VAL A 28 18.50 -2.72 -5.58
N TYR A 29 19.06 -1.77 -4.83
CA TYR A 29 18.40 -0.51 -4.49
C TYR A 29 19.00 0.61 -5.32
N GLN A 30 18.17 1.40 -6.01
CA GLN A 30 18.60 2.53 -6.80
C GLN A 30 17.79 3.76 -6.42
N GLY A 31 18.46 4.82 -5.95
CA GLY A 31 17.87 6.13 -5.66
C GLY A 31 18.00 7.10 -6.83
N ASN A 32 17.01 7.96 -7.02
CA ASN A 32 16.99 8.98 -8.08
C ASN A 32 16.15 10.21 -7.68
N ASP A 33 16.40 10.79 -6.51
CA ASP A 33 15.75 12.03 -6.11
C ASP A 33 16.20 13.19 -7.01
N GLN A 34 15.22 13.98 -7.46
CA GLN A 34 15.44 15.13 -8.35
C GLN A 34 16.37 16.18 -7.72
N VAL A 35 16.33 16.36 -6.39
CA VAL A 35 17.16 17.34 -5.67
C VAL A 35 18.66 17.16 -5.96
N TYR A 36 19.15 15.93 -6.08
CA TYR A 36 20.58 15.68 -6.33
C TYR A 36 20.96 15.84 -7.80
N ASN A 37 20.02 15.62 -8.73
CA ASN A 37 20.23 15.88 -10.15
C ASN A 37 20.28 17.39 -10.45
N GLU A 38 19.49 18.18 -9.72
CA GLU A 38 19.46 19.65 -9.85
C GLU A 38 20.60 20.35 -9.12
N ASN A 39 21.27 19.68 -8.18
CA ASN A 39 22.32 20.25 -7.34
C ASN A 39 23.61 19.43 -7.39
N PRO A 40 24.21 19.17 -8.57
CA PRO A 40 25.43 18.38 -8.66
C PRO A 40 26.57 18.98 -7.80
N LEU A 41 27.33 18.10 -7.15
CA LEU A 41 28.48 18.49 -6.34
C LEU A 41 29.61 19.04 -7.21
N GLN A 42 30.23 20.11 -6.71
CA GLN A 42 31.52 20.59 -7.18
C GLN A 42 32.65 20.10 -6.27
N ALA A 43 33.89 20.33 -6.69
CA ALA A 43 35.05 20.07 -5.83
C ALA A 43 34.93 20.88 -4.51
N GLY A 44 35.20 20.22 -3.39
CA GLY A 44 35.04 20.81 -2.06
C GLY A 44 33.58 20.90 -1.58
N GLU A 45 32.67 20.12 -2.17
CA GLU A 45 31.28 20.02 -1.74
C GLU A 45 30.88 18.58 -1.37
N PHE A 46 29.92 18.45 -0.46
CA PHE A 46 29.26 17.19 -0.10
C PHE A 46 27.77 17.41 0.16
N TYR A 47 26.98 16.33 0.12
CA TYR A 47 25.53 16.40 0.34
C TYR A 47 25.15 16.28 1.81
N ASN A 48 24.04 16.95 2.15
CA ASN A 48 23.20 16.61 3.28
C ASN A 48 21.93 15.87 2.78
N PRO A 49 21.36 14.94 3.59
CA PRO A 49 21.90 14.40 4.84
C PRO A 49 23.18 13.58 4.62
N ILE A 50 24.03 13.50 5.66
CA ILE A 50 25.24 12.65 5.63
C ILE A 50 24.91 11.16 5.78
N LEU A 51 23.78 10.82 6.41
CA LEU A 51 23.22 9.47 6.43
C LEU A 51 21.76 9.52 5.98
N GLN A 52 21.52 9.17 4.71
CA GLN A 52 20.16 9.05 4.15
C GLN A 52 19.43 7.82 4.70
N GLY A 53 18.11 7.94 4.84
CA GLY A 53 17.27 6.91 5.47
C GLY A 53 17.13 7.08 6.97
N CYS A 54 16.27 6.27 7.59
CA CYS A 54 15.97 6.34 9.01
C CYS A 54 17.20 6.03 9.91
N TYR A 55 17.97 7.08 10.20
CA TYR A 55 19.12 7.16 11.10
C TYR A 55 18.92 8.38 12.01
N PRO A 56 18.02 8.30 12.99
CA PRO A 56 17.65 9.45 13.82
C PRO A 56 18.56 9.61 15.04
N ASP A 57 18.34 10.70 15.75
CA ASP A 57 18.89 10.96 17.09
C ASP A 57 20.43 10.77 17.11
N PRO A 58 21.18 11.47 16.24
CA PRO A 58 22.61 11.25 16.09
C PRO A 58 23.39 11.78 17.29
N SER A 59 24.28 10.96 17.86
CA SER A 59 25.29 11.42 18.82
C SER A 59 26.68 11.14 18.31
N ILE A 60 27.61 12.06 18.59
CA ILE A 60 28.97 12.04 18.07
C ILE A 60 30.01 12.25 19.18
N THR A 61 31.14 11.57 19.03
CA THR A 61 32.33 11.80 19.86
C THR A 61 33.59 11.72 19.02
N ARG A 62 34.68 12.29 19.54
CA ARG A 62 36.02 12.26 18.94
C ARG A 62 37.04 11.66 19.90
N LYS A 63 38.00 10.89 19.37
CA LYS A 63 39.26 10.52 20.04
C LYS A 63 40.41 10.74 19.06
N GLY A 64 41.20 11.80 19.27
CA GLY A 64 42.21 12.19 18.29
C GLY A 64 41.55 12.53 16.96
N ASP A 65 42.01 11.93 15.86
CA ASP A 65 41.46 12.20 14.51
C ASP A 65 40.28 11.28 14.14
N ASP A 66 39.83 10.41 15.07
CA ASP A 66 38.75 9.47 14.83
C ASP A 66 37.43 10.00 15.41
N TYR A 67 36.41 10.05 14.55
CA TYR A 67 35.05 10.44 14.88
C TYR A 67 34.16 9.20 14.87
N PHE A 68 33.32 9.07 15.89
CA PHE A 68 32.33 8.00 15.99
C PHE A 68 30.95 8.59 16.15
N LEU A 69 30.01 8.11 15.33
CA LEU A 69 28.62 8.56 15.33
C LEU A 69 27.69 7.36 15.51
N VAL A 70 26.69 7.51 16.37
CA VAL A 70 25.64 6.51 16.64
C VAL A 70 24.26 7.09 16.42
N CYS A 71 23.29 6.25 16.06
CA CYS A 71 21.88 6.63 15.86
C CYS A 71 20.94 5.69 16.61
N SER A 72 19.71 6.13 16.88
CA SER A 72 18.67 5.25 17.43
C SER A 72 18.29 4.13 16.45
N SER A 73 17.79 3.01 16.99
CA SER A 73 17.44 1.82 16.18
C SER A 73 16.12 1.17 16.53
N PHE A 74 15.44 1.60 17.59
CA PHE A 74 14.15 1.06 17.99
C PHE A 74 14.18 -0.48 18.12
N ALA A 75 13.25 -1.18 17.47
CA ALA A 75 13.16 -2.63 17.49
C ALA A 75 14.06 -3.31 16.43
N MET A 76 14.86 -2.54 15.68
CA MET A 76 15.77 -3.08 14.67
C MET A 76 16.92 -3.84 15.35
N PHE A 77 17.32 -4.95 14.75
CA PHE A 77 18.43 -5.78 15.24
C PHE A 77 19.40 -6.08 14.08
N PRO A 78 20.72 -5.97 14.27
CA PRO A 78 21.40 -5.41 15.43
C PRO A 78 21.05 -3.92 15.64
N GLY A 79 21.23 -3.43 16.87
CA GLY A 79 20.79 -2.11 17.31
C GLY A 79 21.94 -1.12 17.52
N VAL A 80 21.60 0.17 17.44
CA VAL A 80 22.52 1.31 17.51
C VAL A 80 23.63 1.20 16.46
N PRO A 81 23.35 1.50 15.18
CA PRO A 81 24.39 1.51 14.15
C PRO A 81 25.49 2.50 14.53
N ILE A 82 26.74 2.10 14.30
CA ILE A 82 27.91 2.93 14.57
C ILE A 82 28.70 3.20 13.29
N PHE A 83 29.04 4.46 13.09
CA PHE A 83 29.78 4.98 11.96
C PHE A 83 31.10 5.58 12.42
N HIS A 84 32.12 5.47 11.57
CA HIS A 84 33.44 6.06 11.77
C HIS A 84 33.76 7.01 10.63
N SER A 85 34.42 8.13 10.96
CA SER A 85 34.99 9.06 9.99
C SER A 85 36.30 9.63 10.54
N LYS A 86 37.12 10.20 9.64
CA LYS A 86 38.29 11.02 10.00
C LYS A 86 38.12 12.50 9.66
N ASP A 87 37.03 12.85 9.00
CA ASP A 87 36.89 14.16 8.36
C ASP A 87 35.46 14.72 8.34
N LEU A 88 34.51 14.03 8.98
CA LEU A 88 33.09 14.39 9.09
C LEU A 88 32.29 14.32 7.78
N VAL A 89 32.93 13.98 6.65
CA VAL A 89 32.29 13.88 5.33
C VAL A 89 32.22 12.43 4.89
N ASN A 90 33.33 11.70 5.04
CA ASN A 90 33.48 10.32 4.59
C ASN A 90 33.24 9.37 5.77
N TRP A 91 32.08 8.72 5.75
CA TRP A 91 31.63 7.85 6.84
C TRP A 91 31.67 6.38 6.41
N THR A 92 32.08 5.49 7.30
CA THR A 92 31.98 4.04 7.11
C THR A 92 31.15 3.47 8.25
N GLN A 93 30.14 2.66 7.95
CA GLN A 93 29.45 1.90 9.01
C GLN A 93 30.37 0.76 9.46
N ILE A 94 30.79 0.79 10.73
CA ILE A 94 31.75 -0.19 11.27
C ILE A 94 31.07 -1.33 12.03
N GLY A 95 29.76 -1.24 12.22
CA GLY A 95 28.95 -2.26 12.86
C GLY A 95 27.75 -1.66 13.59
N HIS A 96 27.45 -2.26 14.74
CA HIS A 96 26.37 -1.88 15.65
C HIS A 96 26.86 -2.05 17.09
N VAL A 97 26.41 -1.19 18.00
CA VAL A 97 26.83 -1.23 19.42
C VAL A 97 26.16 -2.39 20.17
N LEU A 98 24.88 -2.65 19.86
CA LEU A 98 24.07 -3.69 20.48
C LEU A 98 23.78 -4.79 19.47
N ASP A 99 24.74 -5.70 19.29
CA ASP A 99 24.72 -6.73 18.24
C ASP A 99 24.45 -8.15 18.76
N ARG A 100 24.29 -8.32 20.08
CA ARG A 100 24.00 -9.61 20.73
C ARG A 100 22.65 -9.64 21.40
N THR A 101 22.04 -10.83 21.43
CA THR A 101 20.79 -11.06 22.17
C THR A 101 20.95 -10.91 23.68
N SER A 102 22.17 -10.94 24.23
CA SER A 102 22.44 -10.57 25.63
C SER A 102 22.28 -9.06 25.87
N GLN A 103 22.57 -8.24 24.85
CA GLN A 103 22.54 -6.78 24.94
C GLN A 103 21.15 -6.21 24.62
N LEU A 104 20.48 -6.74 23.61
CA LEU A 104 19.28 -6.15 23.02
C LEU A 104 18.06 -7.07 23.13
N LYS A 105 17.02 -6.63 23.86
CA LYS A 105 15.83 -7.45 24.19
C LYS A 105 14.52 -6.89 23.60
N VAL A 106 14.43 -6.84 22.28
CA VAL A 106 13.29 -6.23 21.54
C VAL A 106 12.25 -7.22 20.99
N HIS A 107 12.31 -8.49 21.39
CA HIS A 107 11.54 -9.60 20.79
C HIS A 107 10.01 -9.43 20.68
N ASP A 108 9.40 -8.65 21.57
CA ASP A 108 7.95 -8.49 21.75
C ASP A 108 7.49 -7.03 21.76
N THR A 109 8.34 -6.11 21.28
CA THR A 109 8.05 -4.67 21.31
C THR A 109 7.62 -4.12 19.95
N GLY A 110 6.81 -3.05 19.96
CA GLY A 110 6.39 -2.38 18.72
C GLY A 110 7.58 -1.85 17.91
N ILE A 111 7.45 -1.71 16.59
CA ILE A 111 8.58 -1.35 15.73
C ILE A 111 9.31 -0.04 16.11
N SER A 112 8.57 0.97 16.62
CA SER A 112 9.12 2.25 17.10
C SER A 112 9.42 2.26 18.59
N ALA A 113 9.31 1.13 19.28
CA ALA A 113 9.79 0.94 20.65
C ALA A 113 11.19 0.30 20.63
N GLY A 114 11.74 -0.13 21.76
CA GLY A 114 13.09 -0.71 21.82
C GLY A 114 14.14 0.33 22.22
N VAL A 115 15.13 0.61 21.37
CA VAL A 115 16.26 1.50 21.69
C VAL A 115 16.03 2.92 21.16
N TYR A 116 15.92 3.88 22.08
CA TYR A 116 15.70 5.30 21.77
C TYR A 116 17.05 6.02 21.58
N ALA A 117 17.09 7.35 21.69
CA ALA A 117 18.28 8.16 21.45
C ALA A 117 19.50 7.60 22.23
N PRO A 118 20.60 7.25 21.53
CA PRO A 118 21.86 6.92 22.16
C PRO A 118 22.77 8.15 22.25
N ALA A 119 23.54 8.26 23.33
CA ALA A 119 24.65 9.19 23.42
C ALA A 119 25.98 8.44 23.50
N ILE A 120 26.95 8.79 22.66
CA ILE A 120 28.32 8.24 22.70
C ILE A 120 29.29 9.30 23.16
N LYS A 121 30.14 8.99 24.16
CA LYS A 121 31.19 9.89 24.64
C LYS A 121 32.47 9.14 24.99
N TYR A 122 33.61 9.74 24.67
CA TYR A 122 34.93 9.25 25.05
C TYR A 122 35.39 9.91 26.36
N ASN A 123 35.79 9.09 27.33
CA ASN A 123 36.39 9.55 28.58
C ASN A 123 37.92 9.53 28.48
N PRO A 124 38.60 10.68 28.40
CA PRO A 124 40.05 10.73 28.32
C PRO A 124 40.76 10.30 29.61
N ASN A 125 40.09 10.37 30.77
CA ASN A 125 40.70 10.05 32.07
C ASN A 125 40.96 8.55 32.26
N ASN A 126 40.22 7.70 31.55
CA ASN A 126 40.37 6.25 31.64
C ASN A 126 40.49 5.56 30.28
N ASP A 127 40.59 6.31 29.18
CA ASP A 127 40.67 5.80 27.81
C ASP A 127 39.53 4.83 27.47
N THR A 128 38.26 5.26 27.61
CA THR A 128 37.09 4.40 27.37
C THR A 128 35.98 5.16 26.66
N PHE A 129 35.34 4.52 25.70
CA PHE A 129 34.09 4.97 25.09
C PHE A 129 32.90 4.43 25.88
N TYR A 130 31.94 5.29 26.12
CA TYR A 130 30.66 4.99 26.75
C TYR A 130 29.55 5.27 25.75
N MET A 131 28.63 4.32 25.57
CA MET A 131 27.36 4.55 24.89
C MET A 131 26.24 4.33 25.91
N ILE A 132 25.43 5.35 26.12
CA ILE A 132 24.30 5.37 27.05
C ILE A 132 23.00 5.58 26.27
N THR A 133 21.93 4.86 26.61
CA THR A 133 20.64 4.94 25.90
C THR A 133 19.49 4.40 26.75
N THR A 134 18.26 4.60 26.31
CA THR A 134 17.06 3.97 26.89
C THR A 134 16.59 2.80 26.04
N GLN A 135 16.52 1.61 26.66
CA GLN A 135 15.93 0.41 26.08
C GLN A 135 14.59 0.09 26.75
N PHE A 136 13.49 0.44 26.08
CA PHE A 136 12.11 0.28 26.55
C PHE A 136 11.62 -1.16 26.64
N ALA A 137 12.39 -2.13 26.12
CA ALA A 137 12.02 -3.53 26.08
C ALA A 137 12.89 -4.38 27.05
N GLY A 138 12.37 -5.53 27.46
CA GLY A 138 13.09 -6.48 28.31
C GLY A 138 13.43 -6.01 29.73
N GLY A 139 12.80 -4.93 30.22
CA GLY A 139 12.99 -4.43 31.60
C GLY A 139 14.32 -3.71 31.86
N PHE A 140 15.06 -3.34 30.82
CA PHE A 140 16.35 -2.68 30.94
C PHE A 140 16.23 -1.22 31.40
N GLY A 141 15.36 -0.42 30.78
CA GLY A 141 15.32 1.02 31.05
C GLY A 141 16.59 1.70 30.53
N ASN A 142 17.19 2.60 31.31
CA ASN A 142 18.43 3.27 30.95
C ASN A 142 19.64 2.34 31.12
N ILE A 143 20.49 2.24 30.11
CA ILE A 143 21.66 1.35 30.08
C ILE A 143 22.91 2.09 29.62
N ILE A 144 24.06 1.57 30.02
CA ILE A 144 25.37 1.96 29.49
C ILE A 144 26.16 0.73 29.05
N VAL A 145 26.87 0.86 27.93
CA VAL A 145 27.85 -0.11 27.45
C VAL A 145 29.17 0.58 27.18
N LYS A 146 30.27 -0.17 27.28
CA LYS A 146 31.62 0.38 27.21
C LYS A 146 32.47 -0.32 26.17
N SER A 147 33.42 0.42 25.61
CA SER A 147 34.46 -0.12 24.74
C SER A 147 35.78 0.62 24.90
N LYS A 148 36.89 -0.10 24.82
CA LYS A 148 38.23 0.49 24.67
C LYS A 148 38.55 0.84 23.22
N ASP A 149 37.87 0.17 22.30
CA ASP A 149 38.12 0.22 20.87
C ASP A 149 36.81 -0.10 20.16
N PRO A 150 36.06 0.91 19.68
CA PRO A 150 34.75 0.72 19.06
C PRO A 150 34.76 -0.22 17.85
N PHE A 151 35.93 -0.48 17.24
CA PHE A 151 36.08 -1.47 16.15
C PHE A 151 36.08 -2.92 16.64
N LYS A 152 36.28 -3.17 17.95
CA LYS A 152 36.39 -4.52 18.54
C LYS A 152 35.15 -4.94 19.34
N GLY A 153 34.09 -4.14 19.32
CA GLY A 153 32.83 -4.43 20.00
C GLY A 153 32.69 -3.78 21.38
N TRP A 154 31.60 -4.14 22.06
CA TRP A 154 31.09 -3.47 23.26
C TRP A 154 30.74 -4.45 24.36
N SER A 155 30.83 -4.01 25.62
CA SER A 155 30.46 -4.79 26.80
C SER A 155 28.99 -5.22 26.80
N ASP A 156 28.63 -6.13 27.71
CA ASP A 156 27.22 -6.31 28.05
C ASP A 156 26.65 -5.05 28.75
N PRO A 157 25.32 -4.83 28.73
CA PRO A 157 24.72 -3.61 29.25
C PRO A 157 24.73 -3.57 30.77
N ILE A 158 25.09 -2.40 31.30
CA ILE A 158 24.96 -2.06 32.71
C ILE A 158 23.69 -1.23 32.87
N LYS A 159 22.72 -1.73 33.62
CA LYS A 159 21.48 -1.01 33.91
C LYS A 159 21.74 0.11 34.91
N LEU A 160 21.19 1.29 34.63
CA LEU A 160 21.28 2.46 35.48
C LEU A 160 19.99 2.67 36.28
N ASN A 161 20.12 3.12 37.52
CA ASN A 161 19.02 3.21 38.48
C ASN A 161 18.31 4.58 38.44
N PHE A 162 17.82 4.96 37.26
CA PHE A 162 16.97 6.15 37.07
C PHE A 162 15.99 5.96 35.89
N ASP A 163 14.88 6.70 35.93
CA ASP A 163 13.80 6.66 34.92
C ASP A 163 14.00 7.73 33.83
N GLY A 164 13.00 7.95 32.98
CA GLY A 164 13.08 8.94 31.90
C GLY A 164 13.82 8.43 30.64
N ILE A 165 14.07 9.34 29.69
CA ILE A 165 14.64 9.03 28.37
C ILE A 165 15.80 9.97 28.00
N ASP A 166 16.40 9.70 26.84
CA ASP A 166 17.48 10.47 26.24
C ASP A 166 18.65 10.73 27.21
N PRO A 167 19.18 9.68 27.86
CA PRO A 167 20.29 9.87 28.76
C PRO A 167 21.55 10.24 27.97
N SER A 168 22.34 11.16 28.51
CA SER A 168 23.68 11.50 28.05
C SER A 168 24.64 11.57 29.22
N ILE A 169 25.91 11.24 28.97
CA ILE A 169 26.97 11.26 29.98
C ILE A 169 27.96 12.38 29.68
N PHE A 170 28.37 13.11 30.71
CA PHE A 170 29.36 14.18 30.62
C PHE A 170 30.51 13.89 31.58
N PHE A 171 31.74 13.97 31.06
CA PHE A 171 32.97 13.81 31.83
C PHE A 171 33.63 15.18 32.01
N ASP A 172 33.77 15.62 33.26
CA ASP A 172 34.35 16.92 33.59
C ASP A 172 35.88 16.83 33.70
N ASP A 173 36.55 17.96 33.51
CA ASP A 173 38.02 18.06 33.57
C ASP A 173 38.61 17.79 34.97
N ASN A 174 37.78 17.92 36.01
CA ASN A 174 38.12 17.62 37.40
C ASN A 174 37.98 16.13 37.77
N GLY A 175 37.64 15.27 36.80
CA GLY A 175 37.49 13.83 36.98
C GLY A 175 36.10 13.37 37.42
N LYS A 176 35.16 14.29 37.75
CA LYS A 176 33.76 13.94 38.01
C LYS A 176 33.03 13.61 36.72
N ALA A 177 31.97 12.82 36.83
CA ALA A 177 31.07 12.51 35.73
C ALA A 177 29.61 12.76 36.13
N TYR A 178 28.77 13.05 35.15
CA TYR A 178 27.36 13.32 35.34
C TYR A 178 26.53 12.67 34.25
N VAL A 179 25.34 12.20 34.59
CA VAL A 179 24.33 11.75 33.63
C VAL A 179 23.20 12.78 33.60
N VAL A 180 22.88 13.29 32.41
CA VAL A 180 21.71 14.15 32.18
C VAL A 180 20.67 13.40 31.37
N HIS A 181 19.38 13.66 31.61
CA HIS A 181 18.30 13.00 30.88
C HIS A 181 16.99 13.81 30.93
N ASN A 182 16.09 13.49 30.00
CA ASN A 182 14.69 13.93 30.04
C ASN A 182 13.90 13.12 31.07
N ASP A 183 12.97 13.77 31.77
CA ASP A 183 11.95 13.09 32.56
C ASP A 183 10.66 13.91 32.67
N GLY A 184 9.60 13.33 33.24
CA GLY A 184 8.52 14.09 33.84
C GLY A 184 8.99 14.84 35.10
N PRO A 185 8.32 15.96 35.47
CA PRO A 185 8.41 16.48 36.83
C PRO A 185 7.91 15.42 37.82
N LYS A 186 7.99 15.69 39.12
CA LYS A 186 7.40 14.79 40.10
C LYS A 186 5.93 14.55 39.76
N ARG A 187 5.50 13.29 39.84
CA ARG A 187 4.15 12.88 39.48
C ARG A 187 3.11 13.71 40.26
N GLY A 188 2.20 14.36 39.54
CA GLY A 188 1.19 15.27 40.08
C GLY A 188 1.62 16.75 40.12
N GLU A 189 2.88 17.06 39.79
CA GLU A 189 3.41 18.42 39.66
C GLU A 189 3.51 18.86 38.18
N GLU A 190 2.96 18.09 37.23
CA GLU A 190 2.86 18.50 35.83
C GLU A 190 1.98 19.75 35.68
N LEU A 191 2.55 20.82 35.10
CA LEU A 191 1.85 22.09 34.93
C LEU A 191 0.96 22.14 33.68
N TYR A 192 1.24 21.29 32.69
CA TYR A 192 0.52 21.17 31.42
C TYR A 192 0.88 19.85 30.71
N ASN A 193 0.07 19.45 29.72
CA ASN A 193 0.36 18.27 28.91
C ASN A 193 1.64 18.48 28.07
N GLY A 194 2.60 17.57 28.17
CA GLY A 194 3.92 17.71 27.55
C GLY A 194 4.97 18.41 28.43
N HIS A 195 4.63 18.78 29.67
CA HIS A 195 5.59 19.33 30.63
C HIS A 195 6.68 18.29 30.96
N ARG A 196 7.92 18.63 30.63
CA ARG A 196 9.11 17.80 30.88
C ARG A 196 10.19 18.61 31.59
N VAL A 197 11.13 17.90 32.20
CA VAL A 197 12.27 18.48 32.91
C VAL A 197 13.56 17.82 32.42
N ILE A 198 14.67 18.53 32.54
CA ILE A 198 16.00 17.94 32.44
C ILE A 198 16.52 17.71 33.85
N LYS A 199 16.88 16.47 34.14
CA LYS A 199 17.51 16.06 35.40
C LYS A 199 18.97 15.74 35.19
N ILE A 200 19.76 15.89 36.25
CA ILE A 200 21.16 15.47 36.30
C ILE A 200 21.40 14.61 37.53
N TRP A 201 22.25 13.61 37.36
CA TRP A 201 22.78 12.73 38.40
C TRP A 201 24.30 12.85 38.43
N GLU A 202 24.89 12.74 39.61
CA GLU A 202 26.32 12.45 39.72
C GLU A 202 26.55 10.98 39.34
N TYR A 203 27.60 10.69 38.57
CA TYR A 203 27.92 9.36 38.08
C TYR A 203 29.24 8.86 38.67
N ASP A 204 29.19 7.69 39.28
CA ASP A 204 30.34 6.98 39.79
C ASP A 204 30.99 6.17 38.66
N VAL A 205 32.13 6.65 38.18
CA VAL A 205 32.88 6.03 37.07
C VAL A 205 33.50 4.69 37.47
N GLU A 206 33.81 4.48 38.75
CA GLU A 206 34.43 3.25 39.23
C GLU A 206 33.40 2.12 39.36
N ASN A 207 32.19 2.46 39.81
CA ASN A 207 31.10 1.49 40.03
C ASN A 207 30.09 1.41 38.88
N ASP A 208 30.26 2.23 37.83
CA ASP A 208 29.37 2.35 36.68
C ASP A 208 27.89 2.57 37.04
N GLN A 209 27.61 3.51 37.94
CA GLN A 209 26.25 3.75 38.43
C GLN A 209 26.01 5.22 38.77
N VAL A 210 24.75 5.66 38.69
CA VAL A 210 24.34 6.96 39.25
C VAL A 210 24.40 6.92 40.79
N ILE A 211 24.82 8.02 41.41
CA ILE A 211 24.92 8.11 42.87
C ILE A 211 23.52 8.36 43.45
N PRO A 212 22.97 7.46 44.30
CA PRO A 212 21.63 7.61 44.84
C PRO A 212 21.43 8.93 45.60
N GLY A 213 20.32 9.62 45.33
CA GLY A 213 19.96 10.89 45.96
C GLY A 213 20.76 12.10 45.48
N SER A 214 21.60 11.95 44.45
CA SER A 214 22.30 13.08 43.81
C SER A 214 21.47 13.80 42.74
N ASP A 215 20.27 13.30 42.46
CA ASP A 215 19.42 13.82 41.40
C ASP A 215 18.88 15.21 41.67
N GLN A 216 18.77 16.00 40.62
CA GLN A 216 18.19 17.33 40.68
C GLN A 216 17.64 17.74 39.31
N VAL A 217 16.60 18.57 39.33
CA VAL A 217 16.09 19.23 38.13
C VAL A 217 16.98 20.44 37.84
N ILE A 218 17.51 20.51 36.61
CA ILE A 218 18.38 21.61 36.16
C ILE A 218 17.72 22.52 35.11
N VAL A 219 16.67 22.02 34.43
CA VAL A 219 15.78 22.81 33.57
C VAL A 219 14.34 22.33 33.81
N ASN A 220 13.41 23.26 34.03
CA ASN A 220 12.00 22.96 34.28
C ASN A 220 11.12 23.55 33.16
N GLY A 221 10.56 22.69 32.31
CA GLY A 221 9.67 23.05 31.21
C GLY A 221 10.30 23.61 29.94
N GLY A 222 11.62 23.85 29.89
CA GLY A 222 12.32 24.32 28.69
C GLY A 222 12.82 25.77 28.79
N VAL A 223 12.90 26.47 27.66
CA VAL A 223 13.47 27.82 27.56
C VAL A 223 12.66 28.86 28.33
N ASP A 224 11.35 28.88 28.15
CA ASP A 224 10.43 29.80 28.83
C ASP A 224 9.18 29.04 29.29
N LEU A 225 9.18 28.61 30.55
CA LEU A 225 8.08 27.87 31.17
C LEU A 225 6.72 28.59 31.03
N SER A 226 6.69 29.93 30.97
CA SER A 226 5.44 30.68 30.82
C SER A 226 4.76 30.45 29.46
N LYS A 227 5.53 30.05 28.45
CA LYS A 227 5.03 29.66 27.11
C LYS A 227 4.57 28.22 27.04
N LYS A 228 4.77 27.45 28.13
CA LYS A 228 4.45 26.02 28.23
C LYS A 228 5.11 25.19 27.11
N PRO A 229 6.45 25.23 26.97
CA PRO A 229 7.15 24.45 25.95
C PRO A 229 6.94 22.96 26.20
N ILE A 230 6.74 22.18 25.14
CA ILE A 230 6.51 20.74 25.28
C ILE A 230 7.81 19.98 24.99
N TRP A 231 8.02 18.90 25.75
CA TRP A 231 9.02 17.88 25.45
C TRP A 231 10.46 18.41 25.30
N ILE A 232 10.95 19.18 26.28
CA ILE A 232 12.38 19.48 26.40
C ILE A 232 13.15 18.17 26.64
N GLU A 233 14.00 17.74 25.72
CA GLU A 233 14.65 16.41 25.69
C GLU A 233 16.08 16.47 25.11
N ALA A 234 16.68 15.32 24.80
CA ALA A 234 18.04 15.22 24.22
C ALA A 234 19.14 16.07 24.91
N PRO A 235 19.30 16.03 26.25
CA PRO A 235 20.27 16.89 26.92
C PRO A 235 21.73 16.47 26.67
N HIS A 236 22.57 17.42 26.26
CA HIS A 236 24.02 17.26 26.15
C HIS A 236 24.76 18.39 26.86
N ILE A 237 25.70 18.07 27.75
CA ILE A 237 26.56 19.06 28.41
C ILE A 237 27.90 19.18 27.70
N TYR A 238 28.33 20.42 27.47
CA TYR A 238 29.66 20.79 27.00
C TYR A 238 30.32 21.76 27.98
N LYS A 239 31.64 21.73 28.06
CA LYS A 239 32.42 22.71 28.84
C LYS A 239 33.32 23.52 27.92
N LYS A 240 33.25 24.84 28.05
CA LYS A 240 34.08 25.77 27.26
C LYS A 240 34.38 27.02 28.07
N ASN A 241 35.65 27.41 28.12
CA ASN A 241 36.13 28.60 28.84
C ASN A 241 35.65 28.66 30.31
N GLY A 242 35.66 27.51 31.00
CA GLY A 242 35.24 27.39 32.40
C GLY A 242 33.72 27.40 32.64
N ARG A 243 32.90 27.51 31.60
CA ARG A 243 31.43 27.50 31.70
C ARG A 243 30.84 26.21 31.11
N TYR A 244 29.65 25.86 31.59
CA TYR A 244 28.91 24.67 31.19
C TYR A 244 27.74 25.07 30.31
N TYR A 245 27.60 24.41 29.17
CA TYR A 245 26.53 24.63 28.21
C TYR A 245 25.70 23.37 28.13
N LEU A 246 24.39 23.51 28.29
CA LEU A 246 23.42 22.42 28.16
C LEU A 246 22.64 22.64 26.88
N MET A 247 22.79 21.75 25.92
CA MET A 247 22.01 21.72 24.69
C MET A 247 20.87 20.72 24.83
N CYS A 248 19.69 21.05 24.33
CA CYS A 248 18.50 20.21 24.39
C CYS A 248 17.67 20.37 23.11
N ALA A 249 16.94 19.32 22.75
CA ALA A 249 15.83 19.42 21.82
C ALA A 249 14.58 19.95 22.54
N GLU A 250 13.72 20.71 21.86
CA GLU A 250 12.45 21.22 22.40
C GLU A 250 11.35 21.22 21.32
N GLY A 251 10.10 20.98 21.72
CA GLY A 251 8.92 20.99 20.85
C GLY A 251 8.52 19.61 20.32
N GLY A 252 9.30 18.58 20.63
CA GLY A 252 9.17 17.21 20.14
C GLY A 252 9.62 17.04 18.70
N THR A 253 9.89 15.79 18.32
CA THR A 253 10.43 15.39 17.00
C THR A 253 9.39 15.45 15.86
N GLY A 254 8.75 16.61 15.71
CA GLY A 254 7.70 16.89 14.72
C GLY A 254 7.75 18.36 14.25
N ASP A 255 6.60 18.91 13.84
CA ASP A 255 6.53 20.25 13.23
C ASP A 255 7.09 21.38 14.11
N TRP A 256 7.15 21.16 15.43
CA TRP A 256 7.68 22.12 16.40
C TRP A 256 9.13 21.84 16.80
N HIS A 257 9.84 20.90 16.17
CA HIS A 257 11.19 20.51 16.59
C HIS A 257 12.18 21.68 16.49
N SER A 258 13.06 21.75 17.49
CA SER A 258 14.10 22.77 17.58
C SER A 258 15.20 22.34 18.53
N GLU A 259 16.38 22.95 18.38
CA GLU A 259 17.48 22.84 19.33
C GLU A 259 17.63 24.15 20.12
N VAL A 260 17.81 24.03 21.43
CA VAL A 260 17.97 25.13 22.37
C VAL A 260 19.22 24.93 23.22
N ILE A 261 19.81 26.02 23.69
CA ILE A 261 21.03 26.01 24.50
C ILE A 261 20.86 26.87 25.76
N PHE A 262 21.46 26.41 26.85
CA PHE A 262 21.54 27.10 28.12
C PHE A 262 23.00 27.18 28.59
N VAL A 263 23.31 28.10 29.49
CA VAL A 263 24.65 28.26 30.10
C VAL A 263 24.57 28.35 31.62
N SER A 264 25.60 27.84 32.30
CA SER A 264 25.76 27.88 33.75
C SER A 264 27.24 27.91 34.12
N ASP A 265 27.56 28.42 35.32
CA ASP A 265 28.91 28.34 35.89
C ASP A 265 29.15 27.00 36.63
N SER A 266 28.13 26.14 36.67
CA SER A 266 28.14 24.81 37.31
C SER A 266 27.43 23.79 36.41
N PRO A 267 27.92 22.54 36.32
CA PRO A 267 27.22 21.48 35.57
C PRO A 267 25.86 21.15 36.20
N LYS A 268 25.69 21.54 37.48
CA LYS A 268 24.49 21.35 38.28
C LYS A 268 23.52 22.54 38.22
N GLY A 269 23.76 23.51 37.34
CA GLY A 269 22.92 24.71 37.21
C GLY A 269 23.12 25.75 38.33
N PRO A 270 22.26 26.78 38.40
CA PRO A 270 21.09 26.98 37.53
C PRO A 270 21.50 27.30 36.08
N PHE A 271 20.82 26.67 35.13
CA PHE A 271 21.03 26.95 33.70
C PHE A 271 20.16 28.12 33.25
N ILE A 272 20.79 29.06 32.55
CA ILE A 272 20.14 30.25 31.99
C ILE A 272 20.02 30.05 30.47
N PRO A 273 18.83 30.18 29.88
CA PRO A 273 18.66 30.00 28.44
C PRO A 273 19.39 31.09 27.66
N ALA A 274 19.93 30.73 26.49
CA ALA A 274 20.45 31.71 25.56
C ALA A 274 19.34 32.62 25.02
N PRO A 275 19.60 33.94 24.88
CA PRO A 275 18.59 34.90 24.42
C PRO A 275 18.19 34.69 22.95
N ASN A 276 19.00 33.97 22.17
CA ASN A 276 18.79 33.70 20.74
C ASN A 276 18.26 32.29 20.47
N ASN A 277 17.71 31.60 21.48
CA ASN A 277 17.03 30.33 21.25
C ASN A 277 15.81 30.48 20.31
N PRO A 278 15.50 29.48 19.47
CA PRO A 278 16.28 28.27 19.24
C PRO A 278 17.53 28.52 18.37
N ILE A 279 18.57 27.71 18.54
CA ILE A 279 19.82 27.80 17.76
C ILE A 279 19.80 26.97 16.47
N LEU A 280 18.81 26.09 16.31
CA LEU A 280 18.54 25.29 15.11
C LEU A 280 17.03 25.02 15.03
N SER A 281 16.38 25.30 13.90
CA SER A 281 14.99 24.89 13.63
C SER A 281 14.59 25.26 12.20
N GLN A 282 13.61 24.54 11.64
CA GLN A 282 12.97 24.86 10.35
C GLN A 282 11.49 25.25 10.50
N ARG A 283 10.93 25.20 11.72
CA ARG A 283 9.48 25.29 12.00
C ARG A 283 8.80 26.60 11.60
N TYR A 284 9.56 27.69 11.48
CA TYR A 284 9.03 29.01 11.13
C TYR A 284 9.14 29.33 9.63
N LEU A 285 9.68 28.41 8.83
CA LEU A 285 9.88 28.61 7.41
C LEU A 285 8.62 28.27 6.60
N ASN A 286 8.54 28.81 5.38
CA ASN A 286 7.44 28.53 4.47
C ASN A 286 7.37 27.03 4.13
N GLN A 287 6.22 26.40 4.38
CA GLN A 287 5.97 24.98 4.15
C GLN A 287 5.91 24.58 2.66
N ASN A 288 5.82 25.54 1.73
CA ASN A 288 5.84 25.29 0.28
C ASN A 288 7.22 25.55 -0.36
N ARG A 289 8.30 25.57 0.43
CA ARG A 289 9.67 25.80 -0.06
C ARG A 289 10.18 24.61 -0.88
N LYS A 290 11.00 24.90 -1.90
CA LYS A 290 11.70 23.86 -2.66
C LYS A 290 12.68 23.11 -1.74
N ASN A 291 12.91 21.82 -2.02
CA ASN A 291 13.87 20.98 -1.30
C ASN A 291 13.66 20.98 0.23
N MET A 292 12.40 20.86 0.65
CA MET A 292 12.03 20.98 2.06
C MET A 292 12.83 20.00 2.95
N VAL A 293 13.53 20.58 3.92
CA VAL A 293 14.05 19.90 5.10
C VAL A 293 13.31 20.46 6.31
N ASP A 294 12.76 19.60 7.16
CA ASP A 294 12.01 20.02 8.36
C ASP A 294 12.36 19.16 9.59
N TRP A 295 11.73 19.45 10.73
CA TRP A 295 11.91 18.78 12.01
C TRP A 295 13.37 18.74 12.47
N ALA A 296 14.14 19.79 12.19
CA ALA A 296 15.54 19.89 12.59
C ALA A 296 15.69 20.10 14.11
N GLY A 297 16.44 19.22 14.77
CA GLY A 297 16.72 19.25 16.21
C GLY A 297 17.42 17.97 16.67
N HIS A 298 17.48 17.73 17.98
CA HIS A 298 18.15 16.57 18.59
C HIS A 298 19.62 16.51 18.15
N ALA A 299 20.37 17.55 18.48
CA ALA A 299 21.71 17.77 17.95
C ALA A 299 22.82 17.34 18.92
N ASP A 300 24.02 17.09 18.40
CA ASP A 300 25.25 16.92 19.19
C ASP A 300 26.44 17.60 18.48
N LEU A 301 27.37 18.16 19.25
CA LEU A 301 28.49 18.97 18.75
C LEU A 301 29.83 18.24 18.85
N VAL A 302 30.69 18.48 17.86
CA VAL A 302 32.08 18.03 17.86
C VAL A 302 32.99 19.09 17.24
N GLU A 303 34.24 19.16 17.71
CA GLU A 303 35.30 19.90 17.01
C GLU A 303 35.79 19.07 15.82
N GLY A 304 35.77 19.65 14.62
CA GLY A 304 36.18 19.04 13.37
C GLY A 304 37.67 19.16 13.04
N PRO A 305 38.10 18.60 11.89
CA PRO A 305 39.52 18.48 11.53
C PRO A 305 40.20 19.82 11.22
N ASP A 306 39.43 20.88 11.03
CA ASP A 306 39.92 22.25 10.77
C ASP A 306 39.85 23.17 12.01
N GLY A 307 39.58 22.61 13.19
CA GLY A 307 39.47 23.34 14.46
C GLY A 307 38.17 24.12 14.64
N LYS A 308 37.20 23.97 13.71
CA LYS A 308 35.85 24.53 13.84
C LYS A 308 34.91 23.54 14.50
N TYR A 309 33.79 24.01 15.04
CA TYR A 309 32.74 23.12 15.53
C TYR A 309 31.78 22.74 14.40
N TYR A 310 31.25 21.54 14.50
CA TYR A 310 30.20 21.00 13.65
C TYR A 310 29.13 20.37 14.54
N GLY A 311 27.87 20.51 14.13
CA GLY A 311 26.75 19.89 14.80
C GLY A 311 26.09 18.85 13.90
N VAL A 312 25.94 17.64 14.40
CA VAL A 312 25.09 16.61 13.78
C VAL A 312 23.70 16.69 14.41
N PHE A 313 22.65 16.45 13.63
CA PHE A 313 21.27 16.56 14.10
C PHE A 313 20.34 15.74 13.21
N LEU A 314 19.14 15.42 13.70
CA LEU A 314 18.13 14.78 12.87
C LEU A 314 17.31 15.83 12.12
N ALA A 315 16.85 15.49 10.92
CA ALA A 315 15.79 16.22 10.20
C ALA A 315 15.10 15.26 9.21
N ILE A 316 14.10 15.75 8.47
CA ILE A 316 13.31 14.97 7.50
C ILE A 316 13.33 15.58 6.10
N ARG A 317 13.14 14.74 5.08
CA ARG A 317 12.85 15.14 3.68
C ARG A 317 11.48 14.61 3.25
N PRO A 318 10.37 15.33 3.51
CA PRO A 318 9.05 14.90 3.10
C PRO A 318 8.89 14.86 1.57
N ASN A 319 7.98 14.01 1.08
CA ASN A 319 7.62 13.93 -0.33
C ASN A 319 6.72 15.12 -0.76
N GLU A 320 6.31 15.14 -2.04
CA GLU A 320 5.48 16.19 -2.63
C GLU A 320 4.06 16.31 -2.02
N LYS A 321 3.63 15.32 -1.22
CA LYS A 321 2.40 15.35 -0.42
C LYS A 321 2.64 15.75 1.04
N GLY A 322 3.86 16.16 1.39
CA GLY A 322 4.24 16.51 2.77
C GLY A 322 4.41 15.31 3.69
N ARG A 323 4.62 14.09 3.13
CA ARG A 323 4.69 12.85 3.92
C ARG A 323 6.11 12.36 4.13
N VAL A 324 6.39 11.86 5.32
CA VAL A 324 7.70 11.44 5.81
C VAL A 324 7.82 9.92 5.69
N ASN A 325 8.12 9.44 4.48
CA ASN A 325 8.31 8.02 4.17
C ASN A 325 9.72 7.52 4.53
N ILE A 326 10.75 8.33 4.31
CA ILE A 326 12.15 7.98 4.57
C ILE A 326 12.43 7.83 6.09
N GLY A 327 11.67 8.55 6.91
CA GLY A 327 11.92 8.71 8.34
C GLY A 327 12.86 9.88 8.62
N ARG A 328 13.39 9.92 9.85
CA ARG A 328 14.34 10.94 10.32
C ARG A 328 15.77 10.55 9.94
N GLU A 329 16.46 11.43 9.24
CA GLU A 329 17.80 11.24 8.67
C GLU A 329 18.83 12.07 9.45
N THR A 330 20.13 11.76 9.33
CA THR A 330 21.20 12.52 10.01
C THR A 330 21.80 13.57 9.09
N PHE A 331 21.76 14.83 9.54
CA PHE A 331 22.34 15.99 8.88
C PHE A 331 23.53 16.53 9.67
N ILE A 332 24.34 17.37 9.03
CA ILE A 332 25.43 18.10 9.67
C ILE A 332 25.43 19.57 9.24
N LEU A 333 25.81 20.49 10.13
CA LEU A 333 26.10 21.89 9.78
C LEU A 333 27.36 22.36 10.52
N PRO A 334 28.13 23.30 9.93
CA PRO A 334 29.13 24.05 10.68
C PRO A 334 28.47 24.83 11.83
N VAL A 335 29.21 25.02 12.91
CA VAL A 335 28.77 25.76 14.09
C VAL A 335 29.81 26.82 14.42
N ASP A 336 29.39 28.09 14.40
CA ASP A 336 30.19 29.18 14.93
C ASP A 336 30.01 29.23 16.45
N TRP A 337 31.08 28.96 17.17
CA TRP A 337 31.14 29.10 18.62
C TRP A 337 32.25 30.06 19.03
N SER A 338 32.53 31.09 18.23
CA SER A 338 33.47 32.16 18.60
C SER A 338 32.89 33.10 19.66
N GLY A 339 31.56 33.27 19.70
CA GLY A 339 30.83 34.01 20.72
C GLY A 339 30.54 33.21 22.00
N GLU A 340 29.64 33.73 22.83
CA GLU A 340 29.22 33.07 24.08
C GLU A 340 28.48 31.74 23.79
N PHE A 341 27.50 31.78 22.90
CA PHE A 341 26.68 30.62 22.54
C PHE A 341 27.06 30.06 21.16
N PRO A 342 26.92 28.74 20.94
CA PRO A 342 27.06 28.15 19.62
C PRO A 342 25.89 28.57 18.71
N VAL A 343 26.18 28.83 17.44
CA VAL A 343 25.19 29.14 16.41
C VAL A 343 25.40 28.21 15.22
N PHE A 344 24.38 27.45 14.84
CA PHE A 344 24.41 26.61 13.65
C PHE A 344 24.37 27.50 12.41
N GLU A 345 25.43 27.46 11.60
CA GLU A 345 25.49 28.21 10.35
C GLU A 345 24.37 27.72 9.43
N ASN A 346 23.51 28.65 9.00
CA ASN A 346 22.30 28.38 8.21
C ASN A 346 21.22 27.51 8.90
N GLY A 347 21.30 27.27 10.21
CA GLY A 347 20.36 26.44 10.95
C GLY A 347 18.94 27.02 11.12
N LEU A 348 18.75 28.31 10.84
CA LEU A 348 17.48 29.04 10.97
C LEU A 348 16.94 29.59 9.63
N ILE A 349 17.54 29.18 8.52
CA ILE A 349 17.09 29.49 7.15
C ILE A 349 16.87 28.16 6.40
N PRO A 350 16.26 28.17 5.19
CA PRO A 350 16.12 26.95 4.42
C PRO A 350 17.46 26.25 4.21
N MET A 351 17.56 24.99 4.61
CA MET A 351 18.79 24.21 4.45
C MET A 351 19.03 23.87 2.98
N GLU A 352 20.27 24.04 2.54
CA GLU A 352 20.69 23.68 1.20
C GLU A 352 21.02 22.19 1.09
N PRO A 353 20.79 21.54 -0.06
CA PRO A 353 21.12 20.12 -0.26
C PRO A 353 22.60 19.80 -0.14
N LYS A 354 23.47 20.80 -0.32
CA LYS A 354 24.93 20.64 -0.36
C LYS A 354 25.64 21.65 0.53
N LEU A 355 26.78 21.23 1.06
CA LEU A 355 27.65 22.02 1.94
C LEU A 355 29.09 22.00 1.44
N LYS A 356 29.89 22.94 1.94
CA LYS A 356 31.35 22.93 1.73
C LYS A 356 32.01 21.92 2.66
N THR A 357 32.96 21.15 2.14
CA THR A 357 33.77 20.24 2.97
C THR A 357 34.63 21.03 3.96
N PRO A 358 34.98 20.45 5.12
CA PRO A 358 35.98 21.03 6.00
C PRO A 358 37.30 21.27 5.25
N LYS A 359 38.09 22.25 5.70
CA LYS A 359 39.31 22.64 4.97
C LYS A 359 40.26 21.46 4.82
N GLY A 360 40.63 21.15 3.57
CA GLY A 360 41.56 20.06 3.24
C GLY A 360 40.91 18.67 3.08
N VAL A 361 39.58 18.58 3.22
CA VAL A 361 38.82 17.34 3.08
C VAL A 361 38.33 17.17 1.64
N GLU A 362 38.53 15.98 1.09
CA GLU A 362 38.00 15.54 -0.19
C GLU A 362 36.79 14.63 0.03
N ASN A 363 35.69 14.85 -0.70
CA ASN A 363 34.52 13.99 -0.63
C ASN A 363 34.71 12.70 -1.45
N LYS A 364 34.65 11.56 -0.76
CA LYS A 364 34.77 10.19 -1.28
C LYS A 364 33.55 9.33 -0.92
N ALA A 365 32.41 9.94 -0.57
CA ALA A 365 31.17 9.22 -0.30
C ALA A 365 30.82 8.24 -1.43
N GLY A 366 30.45 7.01 -1.07
CA GLY A 366 30.16 5.92 -2.01
C GLY A 366 31.37 5.31 -2.73
N LYS A 367 32.60 5.72 -2.40
CA LYS A 367 33.85 5.18 -2.94
C LYS A 367 34.70 4.61 -1.80
N ASP A 368 35.67 3.75 -2.12
CA ASP A 368 36.66 3.24 -1.16
C ASP A 368 36.09 2.62 0.13
N GLY A 369 34.85 2.12 0.08
CA GLY A 369 34.14 1.55 1.25
C GLY A 369 33.37 2.57 2.10
N TYR A 370 33.40 3.85 1.76
CA TYR A 370 32.57 4.87 2.41
C TYR A 370 31.10 4.74 2.03
N PHE A 371 30.26 5.05 3.00
CA PHE A 371 28.81 5.10 2.89
C PHE A 371 28.39 6.10 1.80
N PRO A 372 27.43 5.74 0.93
CA PRO A 372 26.98 6.64 -0.13
C PRO A 372 25.97 7.67 0.37
N ASN A 373 25.97 8.86 -0.25
CA ASN A 373 24.92 9.87 -0.16
C ASN A 373 24.67 10.51 -1.54
N GLY A 374 23.59 11.28 -1.68
CA GLY A 374 23.02 11.68 -2.96
C GLY A 374 22.29 10.53 -3.66
N ASN A 375 22.24 10.56 -4.99
CA ASN A 375 21.73 9.44 -5.80
C ASN A 375 22.79 8.34 -5.95
N PHE A 376 22.44 7.12 -5.58
CA PHE A 376 23.33 5.96 -5.68
C PHE A 376 22.58 4.66 -5.99
N THR A 377 23.36 3.65 -6.40
CA THR A 377 22.92 2.27 -6.52
C THR A 377 23.66 1.41 -5.51
N PHE A 378 22.92 0.63 -4.73
CA PHE A 378 23.44 -0.43 -3.88
C PHE A 378 23.05 -1.78 -4.46
N THR A 379 24.04 -2.63 -4.72
CA THR A 379 23.85 -3.99 -5.23
C THR A 379 24.41 -5.00 -4.25
N GLU A 380 23.57 -5.93 -3.82
CA GLU A 380 23.94 -7.09 -3.01
C GLU A 380 23.70 -8.37 -3.81
N ASN A 381 24.78 -9.11 -4.08
CA ASN A 381 24.74 -10.37 -4.84
C ASN A 381 24.77 -11.61 -3.93
N PHE A 382 24.84 -11.41 -2.61
CA PHE A 382 24.89 -12.46 -1.60
C PHE A 382 26.00 -13.48 -1.87
N THR A 383 27.18 -12.99 -2.26
CA THR A 383 28.39 -13.81 -2.47
C THR A 383 29.34 -13.73 -1.28
N SER A 384 29.26 -12.66 -0.50
CA SER A 384 30.02 -12.50 0.75
C SER A 384 29.34 -13.24 1.89
N PRO A 385 30.08 -14.00 2.73
CA PRO A 385 29.52 -14.61 3.94
C PRO A 385 29.12 -13.56 5.00
N GLN A 386 29.70 -12.36 4.94
CA GLN A 386 29.31 -11.23 5.79
C GLN A 386 28.40 -10.30 4.98
N LEU A 387 27.18 -10.08 5.49
CA LEU A 387 26.26 -9.10 4.93
C LEU A 387 26.67 -7.69 5.29
N ASP A 388 26.42 -6.77 4.37
CA ASP A 388 26.52 -5.34 4.61
C ASP A 388 25.71 -4.92 5.86
N TYR A 389 26.24 -3.98 6.65
CA TYR A 389 25.64 -3.56 7.92
C TYR A 389 24.35 -2.75 7.76
N ARG A 390 23.99 -2.35 6.53
CA ARG A 390 22.70 -1.75 6.21
C ARG A 390 21.53 -2.71 6.33
N TRP A 391 21.77 -4.00 6.13
CA TRP A 391 20.74 -5.02 6.31
C TRP A 391 20.40 -5.17 7.80
N ILE A 392 19.13 -5.28 8.15
CA ILE A 392 18.71 -5.45 9.54
C ILE A 392 17.56 -6.45 9.64
N GLY A 393 17.45 -7.13 10.78
CA GLY A 393 16.25 -7.83 11.21
C GLY A 393 15.37 -6.93 12.06
N LEU A 394 14.20 -7.45 12.44
CA LEU A 394 13.27 -6.79 13.33
C LEU A 394 12.97 -7.72 14.51
N ARG A 395 13.12 -7.21 15.74
CA ARG A 395 12.89 -7.90 17.01
C ARG A 395 13.80 -9.09 17.32
N GLY A 396 14.71 -9.46 16.42
CA GLY A 396 15.69 -10.51 16.66
C GLY A 396 16.78 -10.58 15.60
N PRO A 397 17.84 -11.39 15.83
CA PRO A 397 18.96 -11.51 14.91
C PRO A 397 18.51 -12.02 13.55
N ARG A 398 18.91 -11.30 12.50
CA ARG A 398 18.68 -11.72 11.11
C ARG A 398 19.33 -13.07 10.82
N GLU A 399 20.42 -13.39 11.52
CA GLU A 399 21.16 -14.65 11.47
C GLU A 399 20.34 -15.87 11.91
N GLU A 400 19.20 -15.69 12.60
CA GLU A 400 18.31 -16.80 12.98
C GLU A 400 17.48 -17.36 11.82
N PHE A 401 17.25 -16.56 10.76
CA PHE A 401 16.44 -16.99 9.61
C PHE A 401 17.18 -16.96 8.27
N ILE A 402 18.29 -16.23 8.15
CA ILE A 402 19.02 -16.13 6.88
C ILE A 402 20.19 -17.12 6.78
N SER A 403 20.56 -17.47 5.56
CA SER A 403 21.80 -18.20 5.26
C SER A 403 22.31 -17.82 3.88
N VAL A 404 23.51 -17.25 3.79
CA VAL A 404 24.20 -17.05 2.51
C VAL A 404 24.72 -18.39 2.00
N LEU A 405 24.32 -18.78 0.80
CA LEU A 405 24.62 -20.09 0.22
C LEU A 405 25.99 -20.09 -0.48
N LYS A 406 26.65 -21.25 -0.49
CA LYS A 406 27.97 -21.42 -1.13
C LYS A 406 27.92 -21.28 -2.66
N ASP A 407 26.79 -21.67 -3.24
CA ASP A 407 26.47 -21.60 -4.67
C ASP A 407 25.87 -20.24 -5.08
N GLY A 408 25.82 -19.27 -4.16
CA GLY A 408 25.26 -17.93 -4.36
C GLY A 408 23.82 -17.80 -3.88
N GLY A 409 23.45 -16.58 -3.49
CA GLY A 409 22.11 -16.24 -3.01
C GLY A 409 21.94 -16.35 -1.50
N LEU A 410 20.86 -15.74 -1.01
CA LEU A 410 20.43 -15.69 0.38
C LEU A 410 19.19 -16.54 0.57
N GLN A 411 19.30 -17.64 1.32
CA GLN A 411 18.14 -18.42 1.74
C GLN A 411 17.48 -17.78 2.96
N ILE A 412 16.15 -17.66 2.95
CA ILE A 412 15.36 -17.31 4.14
C ILE A 412 14.59 -18.54 4.61
N THR A 413 14.77 -18.94 5.87
CA THR A 413 13.96 -19.96 6.51
C THR A 413 12.72 -19.31 7.09
N PRO A 414 11.51 -19.60 6.58
CA PRO A 414 10.30 -18.87 6.96
C PRO A 414 9.86 -19.23 8.38
N PHE A 415 9.67 -18.21 9.21
CA PHE A 415 8.99 -18.35 10.50
C PHE A 415 7.48 -18.45 10.30
N PRO A 416 6.75 -19.10 11.22
CA PRO A 416 5.29 -19.11 11.25
C PRO A 416 4.76 -17.81 11.88
N VAL A 417 5.24 -16.67 11.38
CA VAL A 417 4.94 -15.33 11.89
C VAL A 417 4.58 -14.43 10.72
N ASN A 418 3.47 -13.72 10.85
CA ASN A 418 3.02 -12.76 9.85
C ASN A 418 3.69 -11.39 10.07
N ILE A 419 3.91 -10.59 9.01
CA ILE A 419 4.47 -9.23 9.11
C ILE A 419 3.63 -8.31 10.01
N LYS A 420 2.36 -8.66 10.19
CA LYS A 420 1.34 -7.95 10.99
C LYS A 420 1.47 -8.20 12.50
N GLU A 421 2.39 -9.05 12.95
CA GLU A 421 2.58 -9.41 14.36
C GLU A 421 3.74 -8.66 15.02
N VAL A 422 3.60 -8.38 16.31
CA VAL A 422 4.66 -7.83 17.17
C VAL A 422 5.58 -8.96 17.65
N LYS A 423 6.26 -9.61 16.70
CA LYS A 423 7.18 -10.75 16.92
C LYS A 423 8.35 -10.69 15.93
N SER A 424 9.40 -11.47 16.16
CA SER A 424 10.48 -11.64 15.17
C SER A 424 9.93 -12.22 13.86
N THR A 425 10.20 -11.54 12.76
CA THR A 425 9.80 -11.95 11.42
C THR A 425 11.01 -12.45 10.63
N SER A 426 10.80 -13.43 9.74
CA SER A 426 11.80 -13.83 8.75
C SER A 426 11.86 -12.83 7.59
N THR A 427 12.34 -11.63 7.89
CA THR A 427 12.40 -10.49 6.96
C THR A 427 13.73 -9.77 7.08
N LEU A 428 14.50 -9.73 5.98
CA LEU A 428 15.75 -8.98 5.91
C LEU A 428 15.49 -7.59 5.33
N PHE A 429 15.55 -6.56 6.17
CA PHE A 429 15.16 -5.20 5.84
C PHE A 429 16.31 -4.30 5.40
N TYR A 430 15.99 -3.41 4.48
CA TYR A 430 16.74 -2.25 4.04
C TYR A 430 15.93 -0.99 4.32
N ARG A 431 16.57 0.14 4.63
CA ARG A 431 15.88 1.43 4.84
C ARG A 431 15.53 2.05 3.50
N GLN A 432 14.34 2.63 3.35
CA GLN A 432 14.12 3.58 2.26
C GLN A 432 14.99 4.82 2.48
N GLN A 433 15.70 5.28 1.44
CA GLN A 433 16.68 6.39 1.51
C GLN A 433 16.38 7.56 0.54
N HIS A 434 15.36 7.41 -0.30
CA HIS A 434 14.93 8.37 -1.32
C HIS A 434 13.41 8.38 -1.42
N ASN A 435 12.85 9.49 -1.93
CA ASN A 435 11.44 9.57 -2.31
C ASN A 435 11.21 8.96 -3.70
N ASN A 436 12.22 9.02 -4.57
CA ASN A 436 12.24 8.38 -5.88
C ASN A 436 13.29 7.25 -5.87
N PHE A 437 12.83 6.00 -5.94
CA PHE A 437 13.71 4.83 -5.89
C PHE A 437 13.14 3.61 -6.61
N SER A 438 13.99 2.61 -6.81
CA SER A 438 13.55 1.24 -7.03
C SER A 438 14.32 0.26 -6.13
N PHE A 439 13.64 -0.79 -5.68
CA PHE A 439 14.21 -1.95 -5.00
C PHE A 439 13.83 -3.20 -5.77
N THR A 440 14.80 -3.87 -6.40
CA THR A 440 14.61 -5.06 -7.22
C THR A 440 15.29 -6.27 -6.59
N THR A 441 14.66 -7.44 -6.61
CA THR A 441 15.27 -8.71 -6.17
C THR A 441 14.86 -9.86 -7.09
N THR A 442 15.67 -10.92 -7.13
CA THR A 442 15.37 -12.14 -7.90
C THR A 442 15.07 -13.28 -6.93
N LEU A 443 13.84 -13.77 -6.95
CA LEU A 443 13.32 -14.83 -6.07
C LEU A 443 13.26 -16.18 -6.80
N GLN A 444 13.95 -17.17 -6.24
CA GLN A 444 13.80 -18.58 -6.62
C GLN A 444 13.00 -19.30 -5.53
N TYR A 445 11.72 -19.60 -5.82
CA TYR A 445 10.84 -20.23 -4.84
C TYR A 445 9.64 -20.93 -5.47
N VAL A 446 9.18 -22.01 -4.84
CA VAL A 446 7.92 -22.70 -5.15
C VAL A 446 7.18 -22.96 -3.83
N PRO A 447 6.11 -22.19 -3.51
CA PRO A 447 5.34 -22.38 -2.29
C PRO A 447 4.64 -23.75 -2.29
N LYS A 448 4.56 -24.40 -1.12
CA LYS A 448 3.98 -25.75 -0.99
C LYS A 448 2.53 -25.71 -0.57
N THR A 449 2.18 -24.75 0.27
CA THR A 449 0.84 -24.55 0.84
C THR A 449 0.39 -23.10 0.67
N GLU A 450 -0.89 -22.81 0.87
CA GLU A 450 -1.42 -21.43 0.85
C GLU A 450 -0.93 -20.60 2.06
N LYS A 451 -0.34 -21.25 3.06
CA LYS A 451 0.32 -20.60 4.21
C LYS A 451 1.74 -20.14 3.89
N ASP A 452 2.29 -20.53 2.75
CA ASP A 452 3.61 -20.12 2.33
C ASP A 452 3.54 -18.83 1.50
N LEU A 453 4.40 -17.85 1.81
CA LEU A 453 4.62 -16.67 0.98
C LEU A 453 6.08 -16.24 1.02
N ALA A 454 6.61 -15.80 -0.12
CA ALA A 454 7.90 -15.11 -0.17
C ALA A 454 7.91 -13.98 -1.20
N GLY A 455 8.59 -12.87 -0.89
CA GLY A 455 8.66 -11.70 -1.77
C GLY A 455 9.28 -10.48 -1.11
N ILE A 456 8.70 -9.30 -1.35
CA ILE A 456 9.09 -8.01 -0.78
C ILE A 456 7.96 -7.49 0.13
N THR A 457 8.30 -6.87 1.26
CA THR A 457 7.35 -6.08 2.05
C THR A 457 7.85 -4.65 2.24
N CYS A 458 6.94 -3.69 2.26
CA CYS A 458 7.22 -2.32 2.68
C CYS A 458 6.47 -2.06 3.99
N VAL A 459 7.19 -1.74 5.06
CA VAL A 459 6.65 -1.71 6.42
C VAL A 459 7.01 -0.39 7.07
N GLN A 460 5.98 0.29 7.58
CA GLN A 460 6.18 1.35 8.57
C GLN A 460 5.94 0.78 9.97
N SER A 461 4.88 -0.02 10.13
CA SER A 461 4.57 -0.76 11.36
C SER A 461 3.72 -1.99 11.08
N GLU A 462 3.51 -2.80 12.11
CA GLU A 462 2.73 -4.05 12.06
C GLU A 462 1.30 -3.80 11.57
N LYS A 463 0.77 -2.59 11.81
CA LYS A 463 -0.57 -2.15 11.40
C LYS A 463 -0.61 -1.43 10.05
N PHE A 464 0.56 -1.13 9.47
CA PHE A 464 0.71 -0.29 8.29
C PHE A 464 1.85 -0.81 7.38
N ASN A 465 1.47 -1.63 6.40
CA ASN A 465 2.41 -2.29 5.49
C ASN A 465 1.77 -2.66 4.14
N TYR A 466 2.65 -2.90 3.17
CA TYR A 466 2.34 -3.63 1.94
C TYR A 466 3.11 -4.96 1.91
N VAL A 467 2.45 -6.03 1.48
CA VAL A 467 3.08 -7.34 1.25
C VAL A 467 2.93 -7.68 -0.23
N PHE A 468 4.06 -7.84 -0.93
CA PHE A 468 4.13 -8.16 -2.34
C PHE A 468 4.92 -9.46 -2.55
N GLY A 469 4.26 -10.57 -2.87
CA GLY A 469 4.95 -11.86 -2.92
C GLY A 469 4.25 -12.96 -3.67
N LEU A 470 4.97 -14.07 -3.82
CA LEU A 470 4.51 -15.30 -4.44
C LEU A 470 3.87 -16.20 -3.38
N THR A 471 2.65 -16.65 -3.64
CA THR A 471 1.95 -17.66 -2.84
C THR A 471 1.26 -18.70 -3.75
N LYS A 472 0.56 -19.64 -3.14
CA LYS A 472 -0.15 -20.73 -3.81
C LYS A 472 -1.65 -20.65 -3.49
N LYS A 473 -2.49 -21.01 -4.47
CA LYS A 473 -3.89 -21.37 -4.26
C LYS A 473 -4.21 -22.64 -5.04
N ASP A 474 -4.72 -23.66 -4.35
CA ASP A 474 -4.98 -24.98 -4.93
C ASP A 474 -3.75 -25.59 -5.66
N LYS A 475 -3.78 -25.64 -6.99
CA LYS A 475 -2.68 -26.14 -7.84
C LYS A 475 -1.89 -25.03 -8.53
N ASP A 476 -2.35 -23.79 -8.41
CA ASP A 476 -1.85 -22.63 -9.13
C ASP A 476 -1.05 -21.70 -8.21
N PHE A 477 -0.21 -20.85 -8.83
CA PHE A 477 0.64 -19.90 -8.12
C PHE A 477 0.24 -18.48 -8.47
N TYR A 478 0.35 -17.59 -7.50
CA TYR A 478 -0.09 -16.22 -7.62
C TYR A 478 0.95 -15.25 -7.06
N MET A 479 1.23 -14.21 -7.83
CA MET A 479 1.74 -12.97 -7.25
C MET A 479 0.58 -12.25 -6.57
N VAL A 480 0.79 -11.77 -5.35
CA VAL A 480 -0.19 -11.03 -4.57
C VAL A 480 0.40 -9.73 -4.06
N LEU A 481 -0.45 -8.71 -3.97
CA LEU A 481 -0.19 -7.45 -3.29
C LEU A 481 -1.29 -7.24 -2.25
N GLU A 482 -0.96 -7.22 -0.98
CA GLU A 482 -1.87 -6.89 0.12
C GLU A 482 -1.51 -5.54 0.71
N ARG A 483 -2.53 -4.76 1.09
CA ARG A 483 -2.39 -3.53 1.86
C ARG A 483 -2.96 -3.75 3.25
N THR A 484 -2.17 -3.44 4.28
CA THR A 484 -2.62 -3.39 5.66
C THR A 484 -2.60 -1.95 6.15
N ALA A 485 -3.76 -1.42 6.55
CA ALA A 485 -3.89 -0.07 7.08
C ALA A 485 -4.72 -0.11 8.37
N ARG A 486 -4.20 0.49 9.45
CA ARG A 486 -4.83 0.47 10.79
C ARG A 486 -5.15 -0.96 11.25
N GLY A 487 -4.31 -1.93 10.88
CA GLY A 487 -4.48 -3.35 11.21
C GLY A 487 -5.57 -4.08 10.41
N LYS A 488 -6.17 -3.45 9.40
CA LYS A 488 -7.10 -4.10 8.47
C LYS A 488 -6.38 -4.39 7.17
N SER A 489 -6.40 -5.65 6.74
CA SER A 489 -5.75 -6.11 5.53
C SER A 489 -6.75 -6.34 4.41
N GLY A 490 -6.34 -6.05 3.18
CA GLY A 490 -7.12 -6.34 1.98
C GLY A 490 -6.21 -6.58 0.78
N LEU A 491 -6.58 -7.57 -0.05
CA LEU A 491 -5.90 -7.84 -1.31
C LEU A 491 -6.07 -6.63 -2.24
N VAL A 492 -4.96 -6.03 -2.65
CA VAL A 492 -4.95 -4.95 -3.64
C VAL A 492 -4.96 -5.52 -5.03
N ALA A 493 -4.12 -6.53 -5.28
CA ALA A 493 -4.00 -7.15 -6.59
C ALA A 493 -3.48 -8.59 -6.51
N SER A 494 -3.84 -9.42 -7.48
CA SER A 494 -3.26 -10.76 -7.66
C SER A 494 -3.17 -11.14 -9.13
N ALA A 495 -2.11 -11.83 -9.53
CA ALA A 495 -1.95 -12.35 -10.87
C ALA A 495 -1.46 -13.80 -10.82
N LYS A 496 -2.09 -14.67 -11.60
CA LYS A 496 -1.63 -16.05 -11.77
C LYS A 496 -0.30 -16.05 -12.52
N VAL A 497 0.67 -16.81 -12.02
CA VAL A 497 2.01 -16.91 -12.60
C VAL A 497 2.48 -18.37 -12.68
N ASP A 498 3.45 -18.64 -13.55
CA ASP A 498 4.23 -19.87 -13.46
C ASP A 498 5.53 -19.64 -12.67
N VAL A 499 6.06 -20.72 -12.10
CA VAL A 499 7.24 -20.71 -11.23
C VAL A 499 8.35 -21.58 -11.82
N LYS A 500 8.39 -21.70 -13.15
CA LYS A 500 9.41 -22.52 -13.84
C LYS A 500 10.80 -21.89 -13.74
N ASN A 501 10.84 -20.56 -13.76
CA ASN A 501 12.05 -19.74 -13.65
C ASN A 501 12.01 -18.88 -12.37
N PRO A 502 13.17 -18.38 -11.89
CA PRO A 502 13.18 -17.35 -10.86
C PRO A 502 12.39 -16.11 -11.30
N ILE A 503 11.65 -15.52 -10.36
CA ILE A 503 10.82 -14.34 -10.60
C ILE A 503 11.58 -13.11 -10.11
N GLN A 504 11.73 -12.09 -10.95
CA GLN A 504 12.20 -10.79 -10.48
C GLN A 504 11.03 -9.99 -9.90
N LEU A 505 11.25 -9.38 -8.74
CA LEU A 505 10.29 -8.54 -8.04
C LEU A 505 10.89 -7.14 -7.91
N ARG A 506 10.09 -6.10 -8.16
CA ARG A 506 10.51 -4.70 -8.04
C ARG A 506 9.45 -3.86 -7.35
N VAL A 507 9.87 -3.08 -6.36
CA VAL A 507 9.10 -1.96 -5.83
C VAL A 507 9.70 -0.67 -6.39
N LYS A 508 8.87 0.24 -6.91
CA LYS A 508 9.29 1.57 -7.38
C LYS A 508 8.51 2.63 -6.61
N GLY A 509 9.22 3.53 -5.94
CA GLY A 509 8.64 4.74 -5.34
C GLY A 509 8.91 5.93 -6.24
N GLU A 510 7.88 6.72 -6.54
CA GLU A 510 7.96 8.01 -7.22
C GLU A 510 7.17 9.03 -6.40
N GLY A 511 7.85 9.66 -5.44
CA GLY A 511 7.21 10.55 -4.49
C GLY A 511 6.27 9.79 -3.55
N ASP A 512 4.99 10.09 -3.60
CA ASP A 512 3.95 9.36 -2.89
C ASP A 512 3.43 8.12 -3.64
N GLY A 513 3.76 7.92 -4.92
CA GLY A 513 3.29 6.77 -5.69
C GLY A 513 4.19 5.54 -5.53
N TYR A 514 3.62 4.37 -5.23
CA TYR A 514 4.33 3.09 -5.15
C TYR A 514 3.79 2.10 -6.18
N GLY A 515 4.65 1.65 -7.09
CA GLY A 515 4.36 0.59 -8.05
C GLY A 515 5.05 -0.72 -7.66
N PHE A 516 4.36 -1.84 -7.85
CA PHE A 516 4.85 -3.19 -7.57
C PHE A 516 4.89 -3.97 -8.88
N TYR A 517 6.05 -4.47 -9.28
CA TYR A 517 6.27 -5.10 -10.58
C TYR A 517 6.91 -6.47 -10.42
N TYR A 518 6.56 -7.40 -11.29
CA TYR A 518 7.21 -8.71 -11.38
C TYR A 518 7.58 -9.05 -12.82
N SER A 519 8.56 -9.93 -13.00
CA SER A 519 8.94 -10.50 -14.29
C SER A 519 9.20 -11.99 -14.13
N THR A 520 8.55 -12.81 -14.98
CA THR A 520 8.69 -14.28 -15.01
C THR A 520 9.66 -14.77 -16.09
N ASP A 521 10.02 -13.91 -17.03
CA ASP A 521 11.01 -14.16 -18.09
C ASP A 521 12.39 -13.55 -17.79
N GLY A 522 12.47 -12.69 -16.76
CA GLY A 522 13.67 -11.99 -16.35
C GLY A 522 13.97 -10.71 -17.13
N THR A 523 13.12 -10.31 -18.07
CA THR A 523 13.31 -9.13 -18.92
C THR A 523 12.15 -8.15 -18.82
N ASP A 524 10.92 -8.62 -19.00
CA ASP A 524 9.75 -7.76 -19.10
C ASP A 524 9.04 -7.67 -17.75
N PHE A 525 9.05 -6.47 -17.17
CA PHE A 525 8.35 -6.20 -15.91
C PHE A 525 6.88 -5.84 -16.17
N VAL A 526 5.99 -6.56 -15.53
CA VAL A 526 4.55 -6.30 -15.48
C VAL A 526 4.22 -5.70 -14.12
N GLN A 527 3.46 -4.61 -14.10
CA GLN A 527 2.94 -4.04 -12.85
C GLN A 527 1.80 -4.90 -12.31
N LEU A 528 1.85 -5.27 -11.04
CA LEU A 528 0.77 -5.96 -10.35
C LEU A 528 -0.22 -4.94 -9.79
N GLY A 529 -1.37 -4.80 -10.47
CA GLY A 529 -2.37 -3.79 -10.14
C GLY A 529 -1.90 -2.37 -10.50
N ASN A 530 -2.56 -1.38 -9.93
CA ASN A 530 -2.25 0.04 -10.15
C ASN A 530 -1.22 0.56 -9.13
N THR A 531 -0.71 1.76 -9.39
CA THR A 531 0.13 2.48 -8.42
C THR A 531 -0.70 2.80 -7.18
N VAL A 532 -0.18 2.46 -6.00
CA VAL A 532 -0.83 2.70 -4.70
C VAL A 532 -0.16 3.87 -3.97
N PRO A 533 -0.86 4.56 -3.06
CA PRO A 533 -0.24 5.62 -2.27
C PRO A 533 0.76 5.06 -1.25
N GLY A 534 1.84 5.80 -1.02
CA GLY A 534 2.81 5.59 0.05
C GLY A 534 2.34 6.13 1.40
N ASP A 535 1.06 6.50 1.51
CA ASP A 535 0.47 7.16 2.66
C ASP A 535 0.73 6.40 3.97
N ILE A 536 0.37 5.12 4.00
CA ILE A 536 0.53 4.24 5.16
C ILE A 536 1.99 3.90 5.46
N LEU A 537 2.91 4.22 4.55
CA LEU A 537 4.34 4.02 4.78
C LEU A 537 5.01 5.25 5.42
N SER A 538 4.24 6.30 5.70
CA SER A 538 4.73 7.56 6.28
C SER A 538 4.48 7.68 7.77
N THR A 539 5.35 8.42 8.46
CA THR A 539 5.16 8.80 9.87
C THR A 539 3.87 9.59 10.07
N ASN A 540 3.45 10.39 9.10
CA ASN A 540 2.24 11.22 9.19
C ASN A 540 0.95 10.41 9.34
N VAL A 541 0.87 9.22 8.73
CA VAL A 541 -0.33 8.36 8.79
C VAL A 541 -0.18 7.27 9.83
N ALA A 542 0.99 6.63 9.86
CA ALA A 542 1.20 5.45 10.69
C ALA A 542 1.73 5.78 12.10
N GLY A 543 2.22 7.02 12.32
CA GLY A 543 2.82 7.47 13.58
C GLY A 543 4.21 6.88 13.80
N GLY A 544 4.69 6.86 15.04
CA GLY A 544 5.98 6.25 15.39
C GLY A 544 7.21 7.10 15.03
N PHE A 545 8.39 6.48 15.12
CA PHE A 545 9.69 7.17 15.12
C PHE A 545 10.68 6.65 14.07
N THR A 546 10.24 5.72 13.24
CA THR A 546 11.03 5.03 12.21
C THR A 546 10.85 5.69 10.83
N GLY A 547 11.07 4.93 9.77
CA GLY A 547 10.67 5.23 8.39
C GLY A 547 10.26 3.93 7.71
N CYS A 548 9.92 3.99 6.43
CA CYS A 548 9.59 2.81 5.64
C CYS A 548 10.83 1.90 5.51
N LEU A 549 10.68 0.65 5.96
CA LEU A 549 11.62 -0.44 5.73
C LEU A 549 11.13 -1.29 4.55
N ILE A 550 12.03 -1.63 3.64
CA ILE A 550 11.78 -2.50 2.49
C ILE A 550 12.49 -3.82 2.75
N GLY A 551 11.76 -4.93 2.82
CA GLY A 551 12.29 -6.21 3.29
C GLY A 551 12.14 -7.35 2.32
N LEU A 552 13.19 -8.18 2.19
CA LEU A 552 13.09 -9.51 1.62
C LEU A 552 12.36 -10.39 2.63
N TYR A 553 11.15 -10.83 2.30
CA TYR A 553 10.21 -11.43 3.24
C TYR A 553 9.91 -12.89 2.87
N ALA A 554 9.84 -13.75 3.88
CA ALA A 554 9.17 -15.04 3.76
C ALA A 554 8.38 -15.37 5.03
N THR A 555 7.30 -16.14 4.89
CA THR A 555 6.50 -16.64 6.02
C THR A 555 5.86 -17.99 5.69
N SER A 556 5.60 -18.77 6.75
CA SER A 556 4.75 -19.97 6.71
C SER A 556 3.40 -19.75 7.44
N ALA A 557 3.04 -18.49 7.67
CA ALA A 557 1.79 -18.05 8.27
C ALA A 557 1.04 -17.03 7.38
N ASN A 558 1.15 -17.18 6.05
CA ASN A 558 0.38 -16.38 5.11
C ASN A 558 -1.13 -16.52 5.36
N ASP A 559 -1.83 -15.39 5.34
CA ASP A 559 -3.27 -15.27 5.48
C ASP A 559 -3.92 -14.52 4.30
N ILE A 560 -3.13 -14.14 3.29
CA ILE A 560 -3.65 -13.56 2.05
C ILE A 560 -4.46 -14.61 1.30
N VAL A 561 -5.74 -14.33 1.11
CA VAL A 561 -6.65 -15.18 0.34
C VAL A 561 -6.77 -14.62 -1.08
N VAL A 562 -6.36 -15.42 -2.07
CA VAL A 562 -6.64 -15.13 -3.47
C VAL A 562 -8.08 -15.58 -3.75
N ASN A 563 -8.98 -14.66 -4.08
CA ASN A 563 -10.38 -14.99 -4.36
C ASN A 563 -10.79 -14.61 -5.79
N ASN A 564 -11.96 -15.10 -6.23
CA ASN A 564 -12.59 -14.72 -7.50
C ASN A 564 -14.05 -14.31 -7.26
N LEU A 565 -14.70 -13.71 -8.27
CA LEU A 565 -16.04 -13.15 -8.10
C LEU A 565 -17.08 -14.20 -7.69
N LYS A 566 -17.22 -15.30 -8.43
CA LYS A 566 -18.23 -16.32 -8.12
C LYS A 566 -18.10 -16.91 -6.72
N ASP A 567 -16.88 -17.07 -6.21
CA ASP A 567 -16.62 -17.63 -4.89
C ASP A 567 -16.90 -16.58 -3.79
N ALA A 568 -16.53 -15.31 -4.02
CA ALA A 568 -16.81 -14.20 -3.09
C ALA A 568 -18.32 -13.93 -2.91
N TYR A 569 -19.12 -14.20 -3.94
CA TYR A 569 -20.56 -13.91 -3.95
C TYR A 569 -21.45 -15.16 -3.77
N ALA A 570 -20.86 -16.33 -3.47
CA ALA A 570 -21.59 -17.60 -3.38
C ALA A 570 -22.77 -17.58 -2.38
N ASP A 571 -22.66 -16.82 -1.28
CA ASP A 571 -23.70 -16.66 -0.24
C ASP A 571 -24.68 -15.49 -0.50
N TYR A 572 -24.56 -14.83 -1.65
CA TYR A 572 -25.34 -13.65 -2.04
C TYR A 572 -26.13 -13.89 -3.33
N PHE A 573 -25.44 -14.02 -4.46
CA PHE A 573 -26.06 -14.17 -5.78
C PHE A 573 -25.08 -14.78 -6.78
N THR A 574 -25.62 -15.29 -7.89
CA THR A 574 -24.80 -15.71 -9.03
C THR A 574 -24.19 -14.51 -9.73
N VAL A 575 -22.95 -14.64 -10.19
CA VAL A 575 -22.23 -13.61 -10.96
C VAL A 575 -22.05 -14.13 -12.38
N GLY A 576 -22.53 -13.36 -13.36
CA GLY A 576 -22.49 -13.74 -14.76
C GLY A 576 -21.89 -12.70 -15.69
N CYS A 577 -21.68 -13.12 -16.94
CA CYS A 577 -21.27 -12.24 -18.02
C CYS A 577 -21.99 -12.64 -19.34
N ALA A 578 -22.21 -11.66 -20.21
CA ALA A 578 -22.66 -11.93 -21.56
C ALA A 578 -21.47 -12.34 -22.44
N ILE A 579 -21.62 -13.41 -23.21
CA ILE A 579 -20.57 -13.97 -24.07
C ILE A 579 -21.10 -14.21 -25.48
N ASN A 580 -20.18 -14.24 -26.45
CA ASN A 580 -20.44 -14.61 -27.82
C ASN A 580 -19.36 -15.57 -28.37
N MET A 581 -19.48 -15.91 -29.65
CA MET A 581 -18.55 -16.82 -30.32
C MET A 581 -17.09 -16.36 -30.33
N ALA A 582 -16.81 -15.05 -30.28
CA ALA A 582 -15.43 -14.57 -30.21
C ALA A 582 -14.77 -14.98 -28.89
N ASN A 583 -15.52 -14.96 -27.79
CA ASN A 583 -15.01 -15.39 -26.49
C ASN A 583 -14.65 -16.88 -26.46
N LEU A 584 -15.47 -17.72 -27.08
CA LEU A 584 -15.25 -19.18 -27.12
C LEU A 584 -14.07 -19.59 -28.03
N ASN A 585 -13.59 -18.68 -28.89
CA ASN A 585 -12.41 -18.91 -29.71
C ASN A 585 -11.10 -18.52 -29.01
N SER A 586 -11.14 -18.00 -27.77
CA SER A 586 -9.96 -17.61 -26.99
C SER A 586 -9.83 -18.45 -25.71
N PRO A 587 -8.79 -19.28 -25.58
CA PRO A 587 -8.51 -20.01 -24.34
C PRO A 587 -8.36 -19.11 -23.11
N GLN A 588 -7.77 -17.92 -23.28
CA GLN A 588 -7.59 -16.95 -22.21
C GLN A 588 -8.93 -16.39 -21.71
N GLN A 589 -9.84 -16.06 -22.63
CA GLN A 589 -11.18 -15.56 -22.27
C GLN A 589 -12.04 -16.67 -21.65
N MET A 590 -11.99 -17.90 -22.17
CA MET A 590 -12.66 -19.05 -21.53
C MET A 590 -12.15 -19.31 -20.11
N ALA A 591 -10.84 -19.18 -19.88
CA ALA A 591 -10.25 -19.30 -18.54
C ALA A 591 -10.71 -18.17 -17.60
N LEU A 592 -10.80 -16.94 -18.11
CA LEU A 592 -11.33 -15.80 -17.36
C LEU A 592 -12.80 -16.03 -16.97
N ILE A 593 -13.62 -16.49 -17.92
CA ILE A 593 -15.04 -16.79 -17.70
C ILE A 593 -15.22 -17.86 -16.62
N THR A 594 -14.55 -19.00 -16.79
CA THR A 594 -14.68 -20.15 -15.87
C THR A 594 -14.09 -19.90 -14.48
N SER A 595 -13.12 -18.99 -14.35
CA SER A 595 -12.55 -18.62 -13.06
C SER A 595 -13.41 -17.64 -12.27
N ASN A 596 -14.16 -16.74 -12.92
CA ASN A 596 -14.87 -15.65 -12.23
C ASN A 596 -16.38 -15.78 -12.21
N PHE A 597 -17.00 -16.48 -13.16
CA PHE A 597 -18.45 -16.45 -13.35
C PHE A 597 -19.09 -17.84 -13.19
N ASN A 598 -20.30 -17.85 -12.64
CA ASN A 598 -21.13 -19.06 -12.48
C ASN A 598 -22.48 -18.96 -13.22
N SER A 599 -22.69 -17.87 -13.96
CA SER A 599 -23.77 -17.72 -14.95
C SER A 599 -23.23 -17.09 -16.25
N ILE A 600 -23.83 -17.40 -17.40
CA ILE A 600 -23.55 -16.72 -18.67
C ILE A 600 -24.84 -16.36 -19.40
N THR A 601 -24.78 -15.35 -20.26
CA THR A 601 -25.86 -14.94 -21.17
C THR A 601 -25.35 -14.96 -22.62
N ALA A 602 -26.11 -15.51 -23.56
CA ALA A 602 -25.67 -15.67 -24.95
C ALA A 602 -25.81 -14.40 -25.81
N GLU A 603 -25.38 -13.25 -25.29
CA GLU A 603 -25.38 -11.90 -25.91
C GLU A 603 -26.43 -11.73 -27.03
N ASN A 604 -26.02 -11.70 -28.30
CA ASN A 604 -26.93 -11.61 -29.44
C ASN A 604 -27.25 -12.98 -30.06
N ASP A 605 -26.46 -14.02 -29.75
CA ASP A 605 -26.51 -15.33 -30.41
C ASP A 605 -27.79 -16.13 -30.13
N MET A 606 -28.59 -15.75 -29.12
CA MET A 606 -29.91 -16.33 -28.82
C MET A 606 -31.10 -15.39 -29.11
N LYS A 607 -30.87 -14.24 -29.76
CA LYS A 607 -31.94 -13.33 -30.18
C LYS A 607 -32.70 -13.89 -31.39
N PRO A 608 -33.95 -13.44 -31.63
CA PRO A 608 -34.80 -14.03 -32.67
C PRO A 608 -34.14 -14.00 -34.06
N GLN A 609 -33.50 -12.87 -34.40
CA GLN A 609 -32.88 -12.70 -35.72
C GLN A 609 -31.72 -13.67 -36.01
N PRO A 610 -30.74 -13.86 -35.10
CA PRO A 610 -29.72 -14.89 -35.31
C PRO A 610 -30.23 -16.33 -35.30
N THR A 611 -31.24 -16.64 -34.47
CA THR A 611 -31.73 -18.03 -34.33
C THR A 611 -32.70 -18.48 -35.42
N GLU A 612 -33.54 -17.59 -35.94
CA GLU A 612 -34.53 -17.89 -37.00
C GLU A 612 -34.57 -16.77 -38.04
N PRO A 613 -33.48 -16.56 -38.81
CA PRO A 613 -33.39 -15.44 -39.76
C PRO A 613 -34.48 -15.45 -40.84
N VAL A 614 -34.99 -16.64 -41.19
CA VAL A 614 -36.08 -16.86 -42.14
C VAL A 614 -37.09 -17.80 -41.48
N GLU A 615 -38.38 -17.57 -41.70
CA GLU A 615 -39.46 -18.36 -41.10
C GLU A 615 -39.23 -19.88 -41.29
N GLY A 616 -39.10 -20.61 -40.18
CA GLY A 616 -38.86 -22.05 -40.17
C GLY A 616 -37.43 -22.50 -40.50
N GLN A 617 -36.50 -21.59 -40.84
CA GLN A 617 -35.09 -21.90 -41.06
C GLN A 617 -34.26 -21.49 -39.84
N TRP A 618 -33.84 -22.50 -39.08
CA TRP A 618 -33.12 -22.31 -37.83
C TRP A 618 -31.62 -22.30 -38.01
N ASN A 619 -30.95 -21.37 -37.33
CA ASN A 619 -29.50 -21.34 -37.19
C ASN A 619 -29.11 -21.60 -35.72
N TRP A 620 -28.64 -22.81 -35.46
CA TRP A 620 -28.29 -23.26 -34.11
C TRP A 620 -26.82 -23.10 -33.75
N GLU A 621 -25.95 -22.72 -34.69
CA GLU A 621 -24.51 -22.90 -34.54
C GLU A 621 -23.95 -22.20 -33.30
N SER A 622 -24.16 -20.89 -33.17
CA SER A 622 -23.65 -20.13 -32.04
C SER A 622 -24.32 -20.53 -30.73
N ALA A 623 -25.65 -20.61 -30.72
CA ALA A 623 -26.44 -20.91 -29.53
C ALA A 623 -26.12 -22.30 -28.96
N ASP A 624 -25.91 -23.31 -29.81
CA ASP A 624 -25.50 -24.65 -29.39
C ASP A 624 -24.08 -24.66 -28.82
N LYS A 625 -23.13 -23.93 -29.43
CA LYS A 625 -21.75 -23.85 -28.93
C LYS A 625 -21.69 -23.20 -27.55
N ILE A 626 -22.43 -22.12 -27.33
CA ILE A 626 -22.54 -21.45 -26.02
C ILE A 626 -23.22 -22.38 -25.00
N ALA A 627 -24.33 -23.03 -25.36
CA ALA A 627 -25.00 -23.99 -24.49
C ALA A 627 -24.09 -25.18 -24.11
N ASN A 628 -23.32 -25.70 -25.06
CA ASN A 628 -22.37 -26.79 -24.81
C ASN A 628 -21.21 -26.35 -23.92
N PHE A 629 -20.71 -25.13 -24.08
CA PHE A 629 -19.72 -24.56 -23.16
C PHE A 629 -20.26 -24.44 -21.73
N ALA A 630 -21.51 -23.98 -21.58
CA ALA A 630 -22.21 -23.91 -20.30
C ALA A 630 -22.30 -25.30 -19.63
N ARG A 631 -22.76 -26.31 -20.38
CA ARG A 631 -22.85 -27.71 -19.93
C ARG A 631 -21.49 -28.27 -19.50
N ALA A 632 -20.46 -28.10 -20.34
CA ALA A 632 -19.12 -28.65 -20.09
C ALA A 632 -18.48 -28.08 -18.82
N ASN A 633 -18.76 -26.82 -18.51
CA ASN A 633 -18.19 -26.12 -17.35
C ASN A 633 -19.15 -26.02 -16.15
N LYS A 634 -20.36 -26.59 -16.25
CA LYS A 634 -21.42 -26.53 -15.22
C LYS A 634 -21.78 -25.09 -14.82
N ILE A 635 -21.89 -24.22 -15.82
CA ILE A 635 -22.27 -22.82 -15.68
C ILE A 635 -23.74 -22.66 -16.10
N GLY A 636 -24.55 -21.92 -15.34
CA GLY A 636 -25.95 -21.68 -15.69
C GLY A 636 -26.10 -20.74 -16.88
N LEU A 637 -26.96 -21.07 -17.84
CA LEU A 637 -27.23 -20.22 -19.02
C LEU A 637 -28.53 -19.43 -18.84
N ARG A 638 -28.48 -18.10 -19.00
CA ARG A 638 -29.65 -17.25 -19.20
C ARG A 638 -29.89 -17.09 -20.70
N GLY A 639 -31.10 -17.36 -21.14
CA GLY A 639 -31.51 -17.14 -22.52
C GLY A 639 -31.90 -15.68 -22.75
N HIS A 640 -31.29 -15.05 -23.75
CA HIS A 640 -31.49 -13.64 -24.08
C HIS A 640 -31.58 -13.47 -25.61
N CYS A 641 -32.72 -13.09 -26.17
CA CYS A 641 -34.05 -12.97 -25.56
C CYS A 641 -35.10 -13.49 -26.56
N LEU A 642 -36.30 -13.83 -26.07
CA LEU A 642 -37.33 -14.47 -26.91
C LEU A 642 -38.12 -13.47 -27.77
N VAL A 643 -38.35 -12.26 -27.26
CA VAL A 643 -39.08 -11.19 -27.94
C VAL A 643 -38.36 -9.87 -27.73
N TRP A 644 -37.89 -9.26 -28.83
CA TRP A 644 -37.28 -7.93 -28.78
C TRP A 644 -37.57 -7.11 -30.03
N HIS A 645 -37.93 -5.85 -29.83
CA HIS A 645 -38.34 -4.97 -30.92
C HIS A 645 -37.22 -4.62 -31.91
N ALA A 646 -35.94 -4.70 -31.51
CA ALA A 646 -34.83 -4.19 -32.31
C ALA A 646 -34.11 -5.25 -33.17
N GLN A 647 -34.22 -6.54 -32.84
CA GLN A 647 -33.63 -7.65 -33.63
C GLN A 647 -34.60 -8.83 -33.74
N THR A 648 -35.77 -8.56 -34.32
CA THR A 648 -36.70 -9.59 -34.80
C THR A 648 -36.72 -9.55 -36.33
N PRO A 649 -36.63 -10.70 -37.03
CA PRO A 649 -36.77 -10.78 -38.47
C PRO A 649 -38.09 -10.20 -38.98
N ASP A 650 -38.04 -9.62 -40.18
CA ASP A 650 -39.21 -8.98 -40.78
C ASP A 650 -40.37 -9.96 -41.05
N TRP A 651 -40.04 -11.24 -41.33
CA TRP A 651 -41.04 -12.30 -41.55
C TRP A 651 -41.96 -12.50 -40.35
N MET A 652 -41.58 -12.09 -39.13
CA MET A 652 -42.45 -12.17 -37.96
C MET A 652 -43.69 -11.27 -38.13
N PHE A 653 -43.53 -10.12 -38.79
CA PHE A 653 -44.53 -9.04 -38.82
C PHE A 653 -45.23 -8.89 -40.17
N HIS A 654 -44.59 -9.29 -41.26
CA HIS A 654 -45.12 -9.06 -42.60
C HIS A 654 -45.50 -10.38 -43.32
N ASP A 655 -46.47 -10.26 -44.23
CA ASP A 655 -46.81 -11.29 -45.21
C ASP A 655 -45.90 -11.22 -46.45
N GLU A 656 -46.05 -12.16 -47.39
CA GLU A 656 -45.28 -12.17 -48.65
C GLU A 656 -45.48 -10.93 -49.53
N LYS A 657 -46.52 -10.12 -49.25
CA LYS A 657 -46.84 -8.87 -49.96
C LYS A 657 -46.32 -7.64 -49.22
N GLY A 658 -45.67 -7.80 -48.08
CA GLY A 658 -45.14 -6.72 -47.25
C GLY A 658 -46.20 -6.02 -46.38
N ASN A 659 -47.40 -6.58 -46.23
CA ASN A 659 -48.41 -6.03 -45.32
C ASN A 659 -48.21 -6.58 -43.91
N LEU A 660 -48.59 -5.79 -42.89
CA LEU A 660 -48.62 -6.29 -41.52
C LEU A 660 -49.59 -7.46 -41.40
N VAL A 661 -49.15 -8.51 -40.73
CA VAL A 661 -49.99 -9.68 -40.47
C VAL A 661 -51.05 -9.41 -39.41
N SER A 662 -52.08 -10.25 -39.37
CA SER A 662 -53.08 -10.19 -38.31
C SER A 662 -52.47 -10.57 -36.95
N LYS A 663 -53.15 -10.17 -35.89
CA LYS A 663 -52.76 -10.52 -34.51
C LYS A 663 -52.66 -12.02 -34.29
N GLU A 664 -53.56 -12.80 -34.89
CA GLU A 664 -53.59 -14.26 -34.77
C GLU A 664 -52.34 -14.89 -35.41
N VAL A 665 -51.94 -14.41 -36.59
CA VAL A 665 -50.73 -14.88 -37.28
C VAL A 665 -49.48 -14.52 -36.49
N LEU A 666 -49.41 -13.30 -35.94
CA LEU A 666 -48.29 -12.90 -35.09
C LEU A 666 -48.17 -13.83 -33.87
N PHE A 667 -49.28 -14.12 -33.19
CA PHE A 667 -49.29 -15.01 -32.03
C PHE A 667 -48.91 -16.45 -32.37
N GLU A 668 -49.36 -16.98 -33.51
CA GLU A 668 -48.95 -18.30 -33.99
C GLU A 668 -47.43 -18.36 -34.23
N ARG A 669 -46.88 -17.35 -34.93
CA ARG A 669 -45.44 -17.24 -35.20
C ARG A 669 -44.62 -17.08 -33.92
N MET A 670 -45.03 -16.19 -33.02
CA MET A 670 -44.41 -16.02 -31.69
C MET A 670 -44.43 -17.32 -30.90
N ARG A 671 -45.58 -18.01 -30.83
CA ARG A 671 -45.71 -19.27 -30.10
C ARG A 671 -44.78 -20.33 -30.64
N LYS A 672 -44.75 -20.51 -31.97
CA LYS A 672 -43.86 -21.48 -32.63
C LYS A 672 -42.39 -21.16 -32.35
N HIS A 673 -41.99 -19.90 -32.45
CA HIS A 673 -40.63 -19.46 -32.19
C HIS A 673 -40.19 -19.76 -30.75
N ILE A 674 -40.99 -19.27 -29.78
CA ILE A 674 -40.75 -19.45 -28.35
C ILE A 674 -40.70 -20.93 -27.98
N HIS A 675 -41.69 -21.72 -28.40
CA HIS A 675 -41.72 -23.16 -28.09
C HIS A 675 -40.50 -23.89 -28.63
N THR A 676 -40.03 -23.54 -29.84
CA THR A 676 -38.90 -24.24 -30.46
C THR A 676 -37.59 -23.95 -29.71
N ILE A 677 -37.32 -22.68 -29.40
CA ILE A 677 -36.09 -22.28 -28.71
C ILE A 677 -36.10 -22.78 -27.25
N VAL A 678 -37.19 -22.53 -26.52
CA VAL A 678 -37.27 -22.91 -25.09
C VAL A 678 -37.16 -24.43 -24.94
N ASN A 679 -37.87 -25.23 -25.76
CA ASN A 679 -37.76 -26.68 -25.67
C ASN A 679 -36.37 -27.23 -26.00
N ARG A 680 -35.62 -26.56 -26.88
CA ARG A 680 -34.28 -27.00 -27.27
C ARG A 680 -33.27 -26.87 -26.14
N TYR A 681 -33.39 -25.80 -25.33
CA TYR A 681 -32.37 -25.43 -24.35
C TYR A 681 -32.80 -25.59 -22.88
N LYS A 682 -34.00 -26.12 -22.60
CA LYS A 682 -34.54 -26.33 -21.24
C LYS A 682 -33.69 -27.22 -20.31
N ASP A 683 -32.69 -27.94 -20.84
CA ASP A 683 -31.76 -28.72 -20.03
C ASP A 683 -30.64 -27.89 -19.40
N VAL A 684 -30.37 -26.69 -19.93
CA VAL A 684 -29.25 -25.82 -19.50
C VAL A 684 -29.67 -24.38 -19.22
N VAL A 685 -30.73 -23.89 -19.85
CA VAL A 685 -31.25 -22.54 -19.62
C VAL A 685 -32.10 -22.52 -18.36
N TYR A 686 -31.67 -21.75 -17.36
CA TYR A 686 -32.39 -21.65 -16.08
C TYR A 686 -33.38 -20.46 -16.05
N ALA A 687 -33.14 -19.44 -16.88
CA ALA A 687 -33.94 -18.23 -16.93
C ALA A 687 -34.01 -17.67 -18.36
N TRP A 688 -35.15 -17.07 -18.72
CA TRP A 688 -35.36 -16.41 -20.00
C TRP A 688 -35.70 -14.93 -19.82
N ASP A 689 -35.02 -14.07 -20.58
CA ASP A 689 -35.55 -12.77 -20.95
C ASP A 689 -36.66 -12.99 -21.98
N VAL A 690 -37.90 -13.02 -21.51
CA VAL A 690 -39.06 -13.34 -22.35
C VAL A 690 -39.39 -12.16 -23.25
N VAL A 691 -39.45 -10.95 -22.69
CA VAL A 691 -39.67 -9.71 -23.42
C VAL A 691 -38.63 -8.70 -23.00
N ASN A 692 -37.93 -8.14 -23.99
CA ASN A 692 -36.90 -7.13 -23.81
C ASN A 692 -37.39 -5.75 -24.26
N GLU A 693 -37.25 -4.72 -23.42
CA GLU A 693 -37.37 -3.29 -23.75
C GLU A 693 -38.72 -2.86 -24.36
N ALA A 694 -39.84 -3.38 -23.84
CA ALA A 694 -41.17 -3.02 -24.31
C ALA A 694 -41.70 -1.68 -23.74
N MET A 695 -41.07 -1.15 -22.69
CA MET A 695 -41.48 0.09 -22.05
C MET A 695 -40.86 1.30 -22.77
N THR A 696 -41.66 2.35 -22.95
CA THR A 696 -41.17 3.59 -23.59
C THR A 696 -40.31 4.41 -22.64
N ASP A 697 -39.26 5.02 -23.17
CA ASP A 697 -38.39 5.95 -22.45
C ASP A 697 -38.98 7.37 -22.41
N ASP A 698 -39.98 7.66 -23.25
CA ASP A 698 -40.58 8.99 -23.31
C ASP A 698 -41.42 9.26 -22.04
N PRO A 699 -41.01 10.22 -21.19
CA PRO A 699 -41.76 10.56 -20.00
C PRO A 699 -43.14 11.15 -20.32
N LYS A 700 -43.36 11.64 -21.55
CA LYS A 700 -44.62 12.26 -22.01
C LYS A 700 -45.51 11.31 -22.83
N ALA A 701 -45.11 10.06 -23.05
CA ALA A 701 -45.91 9.13 -23.82
C ALA A 701 -47.28 8.90 -23.17
N GLU A 702 -48.35 9.01 -23.98
CA GLU A 702 -49.73 8.77 -23.53
C GLU A 702 -49.99 7.30 -23.18
N VAL A 703 -49.29 6.40 -23.86
CA VAL A 703 -49.27 4.96 -23.56
C VAL A 703 -47.90 4.56 -23.03
N PRO A 704 -47.82 3.67 -22.03
CA PRO A 704 -46.55 3.34 -21.38
C PRO A 704 -45.64 2.48 -22.28
N TYR A 705 -46.16 1.90 -23.36
CA TYR A 705 -45.43 0.95 -24.21
C TYR A 705 -44.77 1.60 -25.42
N ARG A 706 -43.61 1.04 -25.81
CA ARG A 706 -42.90 1.38 -27.04
C ARG A 706 -43.76 1.00 -28.25
N GLN A 707 -43.82 1.90 -29.25
CA GLN A 707 -44.59 1.71 -30.48
C GLN A 707 -43.91 0.73 -31.47
N SER A 708 -43.57 -0.47 -31.00
CA SER A 708 -42.99 -1.56 -31.78
C SER A 708 -44.02 -2.17 -32.75
N LEU A 709 -43.55 -2.95 -33.74
CA LEU A 709 -44.47 -3.70 -34.61
C LEU A 709 -45.32 -4.71 -33.83
N TYR A 710 -44.75 -5.34 -32.79
CA TYR A 710 -45.52 -6.16 -31.85
C TYR A 710 -46.69 -5.38 -31.23
N TYR A 711 -46.44 -4.18 -30.70
CA TYR A 711 -47.47 -3.35 -30.07
C TYR A 711 -48.50 -2.84 -31.08
N LYS A 712 -48.07 -2.43 -32.28
CA LYS A 712 -48.96 -1.93 -33.34
C LYS A 712 -49.92 -3.01 -33.86
N ILE A 713 -49.50 -4.28 -33.90
CA ILE A 713 -50.33 -5.39 -34.36
C ILE A 713 -51.23 -5.92 -33.24
N ALA A 714 -50.71 -6.06 -32.01
CA ALA A 714 -51.36 -6.85 -30.96
C ALA A 714 -51.65 -6.09 -29.65
N GLY A 715 -51.30 -4.81 -29.52
CA GLY A 715 -51.39 -4.07 -28.25
C GLY A 715 -50.37 -4.56 -27.23
N ASP A 716 -50.63 -4.45 -25.93
CA ASP A 716 -49.78 -5.00 -24.86
C ASP A 716 -49.94 -6.52 -24.66
N GLU A 717 -50.95 -7.13 -25.30
CA GLU A 717 -51.26 -8.55 -25.14
C GLU A 717 -50.12 -9.48 -25.61
N PHE A 718 -49.29 -9.06 -26.57
CA PHE A 718 -48.14 -9.86 -26.99
C PHE A 718 -47.18 -10.15 -25.83
N ILE A 719 -47.08 -9.24 -24.86
CA ILE A 719 -46.22 -9.43 -23.68
C ILE A 719 -46.75 -10.61 -22.89
N LYS A 720 -48.03 -10.58 -22.53
CA LYS A 720 -48.70 -11.64 -21.76
C LYS A 720 -48.59 -12.98 -22.47
N LYS A 721 -48.88 -13.02 -23.77
CA LYS A 721 -48.79 -14.22 -24.61
C LYS A 721 -47.39 -14.81 -24.67
N ALA A 722 -46.35 -13.97 -24.76
CA ALA A 722 -44.96 -14.44 -24.76
C ALA A 722 -44.61 -15.20 -23.46
N PHE A 723 -45.07 -14.70 -22.30
CA PHE A 723 -44.87 -15.38 -21.01
C PHE A 723 -45.65 -16.69 -20.92
N GLU A 724 -46.91 -16.70 -21.36
CA GLU A 724 -47.70 -17.93 -21.44
C GLU A 724 -46.99 -18.99 -22.30
N TYR A 725 -46.52 -18.61 -23.50
CA TYR A 725 -45.84 -19.53 -24.41
C TYR A 725 -44.51 -20.04 -23.87
N ALA A 726 -43.73 -19.19 -23.21
CA ALA A 726 -42.48 -19.61 -22.57
C ALA A 726 -42.74 -20.60 -21.43
N HIS A 727 -43.75 -20.33 -20.59
CA HIS A 727 -44.13 -21.21 -19.48
C HIS A 727 -44.73 -22.54 -19.97
N GLU A 728 -45.52 -22.52 -21.05
CA GLU A 728 -46.02 -23.75 -21.69
C GLU A 728 -44.87 -24.65 -22.17
N ALA A 729 -43.80 -24.06 -22.69
CA ALA A 729 -42.65 -24.79 -23.23
C ALA A 729 -41.71 -25.31 -22.13
N ASP A 730 -41.48 -24.52 -21.07
CA ASP A 730 -40.75 -24.94 -19.89
C ASP A 730 -41.32 -24.30 -18.61
N PRO A 731 -42.16 -25.04 -17.86
CA PRO A 731 -42.73 -24.55 -16.61
C PRO A 731 -41.71 -24.33 -15.48
N LYS A 732 -40.47 -24.83 -15.63
CA LYS A 732 -39.42 -24.75 -14.61
C LYS A 732 -38.51 -23.54 -14.77
N ALA A 733 -38.43 -22.96 -15.97
CA ALA A 733 -37.59 -21.80 -16.23
C ALA A 733 -38.14 -20.56 -15.51
N LEU A 734 -37.23 -19.73 -14.98
CA LEU A 734 -37.60 -18.42 -14.48
C LEU A 734 -37.83 -17.46 -15.65
N LEU A 735 -38.96 -16.77 -15.65
CA LEU A 735 -39.38 -15.91 -16.75
C LEU A 735 -39.30 -14.43 -16.36
N PHE A 736 -38.54 -13.65 -17.12
CA PHE A 736 -38.23 -12.25 -16.80
C PHE A 736 -38.74 -11.28 -17.85
N TYR A 737 -39.22 -10.13 -17.36
CA TYR A 737 -39.29 -8.91 -18.15
C TYR A 737 -37.98 -8.15 -17.98
N ASN A 738 -37.30 -7.77 -19.06
CA ASN A 738 -35.97 -7.14 -19.05
C ASN A 738 -36.02 -5.79 -19.77
N ASP A 739 -35.41 -4.75 -19.19
CA ASP A 739 -35.40 -3.39 -19.77
C ASP A 739 -34.21 -2.59 -19.22
N TYR A 740 -33.93 -1.39 -19.76
CA TYR A 740 -32.98 -0.38 -19.20
C TYR A 740 -33.65 0.89 -18.68
N ASN A 741 -32.95 1.69 -17.86
CA ASN A 741 -33.46 2.90 -17.19
C ASN A 741 -34.54 2.61 -16.12
N GLU A 742 -34.53 1.43 -15.52
CA GLU A 742 -35.50 0.95 -14.51
C GLU A 742 -35.42 1.75 -13.22
N THR A 743 -34.32 2.45 -13.00
CA THR A 743 -34.11 3.30 -11.83
C THR A 743 -34.74 4.67 -12.01
N ASN A 744 -35.07 5.07 -13.26
CA ASN A 744 -35.79 6.30 -13.52
C ASN A 744 -37.22 6.20 -12.95
N PRO A 745 -37.66 7.12 -12.08
CA PRO A 745 -38.95 6.98 -11.39
C PRO A 745 -40.15 6.77 -12.32
N ALA A 746 -40.22 7.49 -13.45
CA ALA A 746 -41.36 7.39 -14.36
C ALA A 746 -41.41 6.03 -15.08
N LYS A 747 -40.26 5.54 -15.57
CA LYS A 747 -40.18 4.24 -16.23
C LYS A 747 -40.35 3.10 -15.23
N ARG A 748 -39.72 3.22 -14.06
CA ARG A 748 -39.83 2.31 -12.92
C ARG A 748 -41.28 2.01 -12.57
N ASP A 749 -42.07 3.06 -12.37
CA ASP A 749 -43.46 2.93 -11.93
C ASP A 749 -44.33 2.28 -13.02
N ARG A 750 -44.04 2.52 -14.31
CA ARG A 750 -44.75 1.84 -15.42
C ARG A 750 -44.42 0.34 -15.48
N ILE A 751 -43.14 -0.03 -15.32
CA ILE A 751 -42.72 -1.44 -15.27
C ILE A 751 -43.39 -2.14 -14.08
N TYR A 752 -43.35 -1.52 -12.89
CA TYR A 752 -44.02 -2.04 -11.70
C TYR A 752 -45.51 -2.29 -11.96
N ASN A 753 -46.23 -1.31 -12.53
CA ASN A 753 -47.67 -1.42 -12.77
C ASN A 753 -48.01 -2.51 -13.80
N MET A 754 -47.21 -2.64 -14.86
CA MET A 754 -47.38 -3.71 -15.85
C MET A 754 -47.21 -5.09 -15.19
N VAL A 755 -46.12 -5.30 -14.45
CA VAL A 755 -45.85 -6.59 -13.80
C VAL A 755 -46.90 -6.90 -12.73
N LYS A 756 -47.34 -5.89 -11.97
CA LYS A 756 -48.44 -6.02 -11.01
C LYS A 756 -49.74 -6.49 -11.69
N SER A 757 -50.09 -5.91 -12.83
CA SER A 757 -51.27 -6.33 -13.61
C SER A 757 -51.12 -7.77 -14.09
N MET A 758 -49.97 -8.10 -14.68
CA MET A 758 -49.67 -9.46 -15.16
C MET A 758 -49.80 -10.49 -14.04
N LYS A 759 -49.29 -10.20 -12.83
CA LYS A 759 -49.41 -11.08 -11.65
C LYS A 759 -50.87 -11.22 -11.21
N ALA A 760 -51.65 -10.14 -11.20
CA ALA A 760 -53.07 -10.18 -10.86
C ALA A 760 -53.89 -11.00 -11.87
N GLU A 761 -53.46 -11.04 -13.14
CA GLU A 761 -54.06 -11.83 -14.22
C GLU A 761 -53.55 -13.29 -14.27
N GLY A 762 -52.64 -13.68 -13.38
CA GLY A 762 -52.10 -15.05 -13.33
C GLY A 762 -51.04 -15.37 -14.39
N ILE A 763 -50.47 -14.35 -15.05
CA ILE A 763 -49.40 -14.53 -16.03
C ILE A 763 -48.12 -15.01 -15.33
N PRO A 764 -47.42 -16.03 -15.86
CA PRO A 764 -46.27 -16.67 -15.20
C PRO A 764 -45.00 -15.82 -15.32
N ILE A 765 -44.96 -14.67 -14.65
CA ILE A 765 -43.75 -13.84 -14.52
C ILE A 765 -43.06 -14.12 -13.17
N SER A 766 -41.78 -14.52 -13.26
CA SER A 766 -40.96 -14.89 -12.10
C SER A 766 -40.15 -13.72 -11.56
N GLY A 767 -39.80 -12.75 -12.42
CA GLY A 767 -38.88 -11.69 -12.04
C GLY A 767 -38.78 -10.51 -12.99
N ILE A 768 -38.02 -9.51 -12.56
CA ILE A 768 -37.67 -8.30 -13.32
C ILE A 768 -36.15 -8.28 -13.52
N GLY A 769 -35.72 -8.11 -14.77
CA GLY A 769 -34.35 -7.83 -15.16
C GLY A 769 -34.12 -6.32 -15.24
N MET A 770 -33.09 -5.83 -14.54
CA MET A 770 -32.69 -4.44 -14.54
C MET A 770 -31.38 -4.28 -15.33
N GLN A 771 -31.42 -3.78 -16.56
CA GLN A 771 -30.23 -3.60 -17.38
C GLN A 771 -29.36 -2.45 -16.82
N GLY A 772 -28.16 -2.80 -16.37
CA GLY A 772 -27.24 -1.94 -15.66
C GLY A 772 -26.32 -1.10 -16.55
N HIS A 773 -26.84 -0.44 -17.59
CA HIS A 773 -26.04 0.46 -18.46
C HIS A 773 -25.79 1.83 -17.80
N TYR A 774 -24.92 1.85 -16.82
CA TYR A 774 -24.72 2.94 -15.87
C TYR A 774 -23.48 3.78 -16.19
N ASN A 775 -23.27 4.84 -15.41
CA ASN A 775 -22.06 5.64 -15.41
C ASN A 775 -21.62 5.92 -13.96
N THR A 776 -20.49 6.61 -13.79
CA THR A 776 -19.91 6.90 -12.47
C THR A 776 -20.74 7.80 -11.55
N LEU A 777 -21.85 8.36 -12.03
CA LEU A 777 -22.73 9.27 -11.28
C LEU A 777 -24.18 8.76 -11.13
N SER A 778 -24.61 7.82 -11.97
CA SER A 778 -26.00 7.39 -12.09
C SER A 778 -26.10 5.88 -12.32
N PRO A 779 -27.01 5.18 -11.63
CA PRO A 779 -27.98 5.70 -10.68
C PRO A 779 -27.33 6.15 -9.36
N THR A 780 -28.00 7.06 -8.66
CA THR A 780 -27.70 7.30 -7.25
C THR A 780 -28.10 6.08 -6.41
N GLU A 781 -27.51 5.93 -5.22
CA GLU A 781 -27.87 4.85 -4.30
C GLU A 781 -29.38 4.85 -3.99
N ASP A 782 -29.96 6.04 -3.77
CA ASP A 782 -31.39 6.20 -3.49
C ASP A 782 -32.29 5.72 -4.65
N GLU A 783 -31.96 6.07 -5.89
CA GLU A 783 -32.72 5.63 -7.06
C GLU A 783 -32.64 4.11 -7.25
N PHE A 784 -31.44 3.55 -7.06
CA PHE A 784 -31.21 2.12 -7.20
C PHE A 784 -31.95 1.31 -6.12
N ARG A 785 -31.87 1.74 -4.85
CA ARG A 785 -32.61 1.14 -3.74
C ARG A 785 -34.11 1.19 -3.95
N LYS A 786 -34.66 2.37 -4.27
CA LYS A 786 -36.10 2.53 -4.48
C LYS A 786 -36.63 1.67 -5.62
N ALA A 787 -35.83 1.42 -6.65
CA ALA A 787 -36.21 0.51 -7.72
C ALA A 787 -36.30 -0.94 -7.23
N ILE A 788 -35.27 -1.44 -6.54
CA ILE A 788 -35.25 -2.79 -5.97
C ILE A 788 -36.41 -2.99 -4.97
N GLU A 789 -36.62 -2.02 -4.08
CA GLU A 789 -37.70 -2.04 -3.07
C GLU A 789 -39.10 -2.01 -3.68
N LEU A 790 -39.29 -1.30 -4.79
CA LEU A 790 -40.59 -1.26 -5.46
C LEU A 790 -40.85 -2.56 -6.21
N TYR A 791 -39.87 -3.08 -6.94
CA TYR A 791 -40.00 -4.32 -7.71
C TYR A 791 -40.15 -5.56 -6.82
N SER A 792 -39.50 -5.59 -5.67
CA SER A 792 -39.61 -6.72 -4.72
C SER A 792 -41.03 -6.89 -4.14
N GLN A 793 -41.92 -5.91 -4.32
CA GLN A 793 -43.33 -6.04 -3.92
C GLN A 793 -44.17 -6.85 -4.91
N VAL A 794 -43.69 -7.06 -6.14
CA VAL A 794 -44.45 -7.75 -7.21
C VAL A 794 -43.76 -9.00 -7.74
N VAL A 795 -42.45 -9.16 -7.50
CA VAL A 795 -41.67 -10.34 -7.87
C VAL A 795 -40.70 -10.76 -6.77
N ASP A 796 -40.41 -12.05 -6.72
CA ASP A 796 -39.47 -12.65 -5.75
C ASP A 796 -38.03 -12.69 -6.28
N ASN A 797 -37.83 -12.45 -7.59
CA ASN A 797 -36.51 -12.49 -8.24
C ASN A 797 -36.24 -11.19 -9.01
N ILE A 798 -35.17 -10.51 -8.65
CA ILE A 798 -34.61 -9.36 -9.35
C ILE A 798 -33.24 -9.78 -9.84
N HIS A 799 -33.02 -9.70 -11.15
CA HIS A 799 -31.70 -9.92 -11.73
C HIS A 799 -31.18 -8.58 -12.22
N ILE A 800 -29.97 -8.20 -11.79
CA ILE A 800 -29.24 -7.11 -12.42
C ILE A 800 -28.64 -7.69 -13.70
N THR A 801 -29.15 -7.27 -14.84
CA THR A 801 -28.73 -7.74 -16.15
C THR A 801 -27.84 -6.69 -16.79
N GLU A 802 -27.05 -7.08 -17.79
CA GLU A 802 -26.33 -6.15 -18.67
C GLU A 802 -25.54 -5.04 -17.94
N LEU A 803 -24.90 -5.36 -16.81
CA LEU A 803 -24.18 -4.38 -15.99
C LEU A 803 -22.90 -3.92 -16.68
N ASP A 804 -22.79 -2.62 -16.90
CA ASP A 804 -21.59 -1.94 -17.36
C ASP A 804 -21.58 -0.49 -16.82
N VAL A 805 -20.42 -0.01 -16.34
CA VAL A 805 -20.30 1.32 -15.70
C VAL A 805 -19.27 2.15 -16.45
N ARG A 806 -19.70 2.95 -17.43
CA ARG A 806 -18.78 3.79 -18.22
C ARG A 806 -18.21 4.95 -17.40
N ILE A 807 -16.96 5.34 -17.72
CA ILE A 807 -16.29 6.48 -17.08
C ILE A 807 -16.78 7.85 -17.55
N ASN A 808 -17.61 7.91 -18.59
CA ASN A 808 -18.19 9.18 -19.07
C ASN A 808 -19.31 9.66 -18.14
N THR A 809 -19.16 10.86 -17.57
CA THR A 809 -20.08 11.47 -16.60
C THR A 809 -21.25 12.26 -17.21
N ARG A 810 -21.27 12.48 -18.53
CA ARG A 810 -22.18 13.45 -19.16
C ARG A 810 -23.49 12.88 -19.72
N GLU A 811 -23.64 11.56 -19.78
CA GLU A 811 -24.75 10.93 -20.49
C GLU A 811 -25.47 9.92 -19.58
N GLN A 812 -26.78 10.08 -19.37
CA GLN A 812 -27.60 9.16 -18.57
C GLN A 812 -28.37 8.17 -19.48
N GLY A 813 -28.42 6.91 -19.05
CA GLY A 813 -29.27 5.86 -19.62
C GLY A 813 -28.69 5.04 -20.77
N GLY A 814 -29.44 4.02 -21.20
CA GLY A 814 -29.08 3.05 -22.26
C GLY A 814 -29.28 3.52 -23.70
N GLN A 815 -29.78 4.76 -23.92
CA GLN A 815 -29.91 5.31 -25.27
C GLN A 815 -28.55 5.75 -25.84
N LEU A 816 -28.31 5.20 -27.05
CA LEU A 816 -27.37 5.44 -28.16
C LEU A 816 -26.51 6.72 -28.27
N SER A 817 -26.64 7.72 -27.41
CA SER A 817 -25.81 8.92 -27.48
C SER A 817 -24.48 8.58 -26.82
N VAL A 818 -23.57 8.03 -27.62
CA VAL A 818 -22.17 7.83 -27.26
C VAL A 818 -21.48 9.15 -27.59
N ASN A 819 -21.16 9.93 -26.56
CA ASN A 819 -20.24 11.08 -26.55
C ASN A 819 -20.31 11.98 -27.80
N GLN A 820 -21.12 13.03 -27.74
CA GLN A 820 -21.27 14.03 -28.83
C GLN A 820 -19.99 14.81 -29.17
N ASP A 821 -18.92 14.70 -28.37
CA ASP A 821 -17.76 15.61 -28.42
C ASP A 821 -16.52 15.05 -29.16
N ASN A 822 -16.56 13.83 -29.71
CA ASN A 822 -15.43 13.23 -30.45
C ASN A 822 -14.10 13.12 -29.66
N ARG A 823 -14.13 13.12 -28.31
CA ARG A 823 -12.94 13.03 -27.47
C ARG A 823 -12.60 11.58 -27.13
N THR A 824 -11.32 11.23 -27.22
CA THR A 824 -10.78 9.99 -26.63
C THR A 824 -10.88 10.09 -25.12
N LEU A 825 -11.51 9.10 -24.48
CA LEU A 825 -11.49 8.97 -23.02
C LEU A 825 -10.27 8.15 -22.61
N GLU A 826 -9.66 8.53 -21.49
CA GLU A 826 -8.58 7.79 -20.85
C GLU A 826 -9.02 7.44 -19.42
N LEU A 827 -8.68 6.24 -18.97
CA LEU A 827 -8.90 5.82 -17.58
C LEU A 827 -7.88 6.50 -16.67
N THR A 828 -8.07 7.79 -16.39
CA THR A 828 -7.23 8.54 -15.45
C THR A 828 -7.43 8.00 -14.02
N PRO A 829 -6.49 8.24 -13.08
CA PRO A 829 -6.66 7.84 -11.68
C PRO A 829 -7.99 8.32 -11.07
N GLU A 830 -8.43 9.53 -11.39
CA GLU A 830 -9.71 10.08 -10.92
C GLU A 830 -10.92 9.36 -11.53
N ALA A 831 -10.83 8.99 -12.81
CA ALA A 831 -11.89 8.24 -13.49
C ALA A 831 -11.99 6.79 -12.96
N ASP A 832 -10.84 6.16 -12.68
CA ASP A 832 -10.76 4.84 -12.02
C ASP A 832 -11.36 4.91 -10.62
N GLU A 833 -11.00 5.91 -9.80
CA GLU A 833 -11.55 6.09 -8.45
C GLU A 833 -13.07 6.29 -8.47
N ALA A 834 -13.59 7.10 -9.39
CA ALA A 834 -15.04 7.30 -9.53
C ALA A 834 -15.77 6.02 -9.96
N GLN A 835 -15.18 5.23 -10.87
CA GLN A 835 -15.73 3.93 -11.28
C GLN A 835 -15.70 2.91 -10.13
N VAL A 836 -14.60 2.87 -9.38
CA VAL A 836 -14.46 2.05 -8.16
C VAL A 836 -15.55 2.38 -7.15
N ALA A 837 -15.81 3.67 -6.90
CA ALA A 837 -16.84 4.13 -5.96
C ALA A 837 -18.25 3.70 -6.40
N GLN A 838 -18.56 3.83 -7.70
CA GLN A 838 -19.87 3.43 -8.22
C GLN A 838 -20.08 1.91 -8.14
N TYR A 839 -19.07 1.11 -8.53
CA TYR A 839 -19.14 -0.34 -8.39
C TYR A 839 -19.26 -0.79 -6.93
N ASP A 840 -18.53 -0.15 -6.01
CA ASP A 840 -18.65 -0.41 -4.57
C ASP A 840 -20.09 -0.18 -4.07
N MET A 841 -20.67 0.97 -4.42
CA MET A 841 -22.04 1.30 -4.06
C MET A 841 -23.02 0.26 -4.59
N LEU A 842 -22.96 -0.04 -5.88
CA LEU A 842 -23.87 -0.98 -6.55
C LEU A 842 -23.81 -2.36 -5.90
N PHE A 843 -22.61 -2.93 -5.77
CA PHE A 843 -22.45 -4.26 -5.19
C PHE A 843 -22.78 -4.32 -3.71
N ARG A 844 -22.48 -3.26 -2.93
CA ARG A 844 -22.92 -3.17 -1.53
C ARG A 844 -24.44 -3.22 -1.43
N VAL A 845 -25.15 -2.40 -2.20
CA VAL A 845 -26.62 -2.39 -2.22
C VAL A 845 -27.15 -3.77 -2.64
N MET A 846 -26.65 -4.35 -3.73
CA MET A 846 -27.09 -5.68 -4.19
C MET A 846 -26.92 -6.76 -3.11
N ARG A 847 -25.83 -6.73 -2.33
CA ARG A 847 -25.61 -7.66 -1.20
C ARG A 847 -26.61 -7.46 -0.07
N GLU A 848 -26.99 -6.23 0.23
CA GLU A 848 -28.02 -5.93 1.24
C GLU A 848 -29.40 -6.48 0.84
N TYR A 849 -29.73 -6.49 -0.46
CA TYR A 849 -30.97 -7.05 -1.00
C TYR A 849 -30.84 -8.49 -1.53
N LYS A 850 -29.87 -9.27 -1.04
CA LYS A 850 -29.64 -10.67 -1.49
C LYS A 850 -30.85 -11.61 -1.40
N ASN A 851 -31.86 -11.26 -0.62
CA ASN A 851 -33.10 -12.05 -0.51
C ASN A 851 -33.98 -11.96 -1.76
N VAL A 852 -33.77 -10.93 -2.60
CA VAL A 852 -34.52 -10.71 -3.85
C VAL A 852 -33.60 -10.52 -5.05
N VAL A 853 -32.36 -10.07 -4.85
CA VAL A 853 -31.34 -10.01 -5.90
C VAL A 853 -30.58 -11.35 -5.96
N SER A 854 -30.82 -12.13 -7.00
CA SER A 854 -30.30 -13.51 -7.13
C SER A 854 -29.26 -13.71 -8.26
N ASN A 855 -29.11 -12.73 -9.15
CA ASN A 855 -28.10 -12.74 -10.21
C ASN A 855 -27.65 -11.32 -10.56
N VAL A 856 -26.34 -11.16 -10.82
CA VAL A 856 -25.72 -9.96 -11.39
C VAL A 856 -24.91 -10.37 -12.61
N THR A 857 -25.32 -9.92 -13.79
CA THR A 857 -24.67 -10.25 -15.07
C THR A 857 -24.08 -9.01 -15.72
N PHE A 858 -22.77 -9.03 -16.01
CA PHE A 858 -22.10 -8.00 -16.79
C PHE A 858 -22.40 -8.11 -18.28
N TRP A 859 -22.47 -6.98 -19.00
CA TRP A 859 -22.61 -6.99 -20.47
C TRP A 859 -21.24 -6.99 -21.15
N ASN A 860 -20.85 -8.14 -21.69
CA ASN A 860 -19.50 -8.51 -22.14
C ASN A 860 -18.54 -8.92 -21.00
N VAL A 861 -17.33 -9.36 -21.35
CA VAL A 861 -16.39 -10.02 -20.42
C VAL A 861 -15.28 -9.07 -19.96
N TYR A 862 -14.78 -8.21 -20.84
CA TYR A 862 -13.66 -7.30 -20.58
C TYR A 862 -13.73 -6.05 -21.47
N ASP A 863 -12.97 -5.00 -21.16
CA ASP A 863 -13.10 -3.73 -21.88
C ASP A 863 -12.89 -3.85 -23.41
N GLY A 864 -12.07 -4.80 -23.88
CA GLY A 864 -11.81 -5.00 -25.31
C GLY A 864 -12.92 -5.71 -26.11
N ASP A 865 -13.90 -6.33 -25.45
CA ASP A 865 -15.11 -6.85 -26.10
C ASP A 865 -16.38 -6.06 -25.79
N SER A 866 -16.25 -4.93 -25.09
CA SER A 866 -17.33 -4.01 -24.81
C SER A 866 -18.06 -3.54 -26.07
N TRP A 867 -19.38 -3.67 -26.04
CA TRP A 867 -20.29 -3.16 -27.07
C TRP A 867 -20.25 -1.63 -27.22
N LEU A 868 -19.89 -0.90 -26.16
CA LEU A 868 -19.79 0.57 -26.16
C LEU A 868 -18.69 1.07 -27.11
N ASP A 869 -17.64 0.27 -27.31
CA ASP A 869 -16.46 0.67 -28.08
C ASP A 869 -16.58 0.32 -29.58
N ARG A 870 -17.58 -0.47 -29.96
CA ARG A 870 -17.79 -0.97 -31.34
C ARG A 870 -18.93 -0.28 -32.07
N ARG A 871 -19.70 0.58 -31.38
CA ARG A 871 -20.91 1.19 -31.94
C ARG A 871 -20.59 2.38 -32.87
N ARG A 872 -21.19 2.38 -34.07
CA ARG A 872 -21.13 3.48 -35.08
C ARG A 872 -19.73 3.79 -35.64
N GLY A 873 -18.78 2.85 -35.61
CA GLY A 873 -17.43 3.06 -36.14
C GLY A 873 -16.56 4.04 -35.33
N ASN A 874 -17.10 4.57 -34.22
CA ASN A 874 -16.36 5.43 -33.28
C ASN A 874 -15.64 4.53 -32.28
N ARG A 875 -14.31 4.43 -32.41
CA ARG A 875 -13.41 3.69 -31.51
C ARG A 875 -13.16 4.45 -30.20
N GLN A 876 -14.21 4.91 -29.52
CA GLN A 876 -14.04 5.63 -28.25
C GLN A 876 -14.17 4.65 -27.07
N ARG A 877 -13.09 4.53 -26.31
CA ARG A 877 -12.96 3.57 -25.18
C ARG A 877 -13.74 4.05 -23.97
N ASN A 878 -14.66 3.24 -23.43
CA ASN A 878 -15.47 3.60 -22.26
C ASN A 878 -15.07 2.90 -20.95
N TYR A 879 -14.18 1.92 -21.05
CA TYR A 879 -13.64 1.12 -19.93
C TYR A 879 -14.69 0.59 -18.94
N PRO A 880 -15.84 0.05 -19.37
CA PRO A 880 -16.97 -0.05 -18.47
C PRO A 880 -16.97 -1.30 -17.57
N LEU A 881 -16.10 -2.30 -17.81
CA LEU A 881 -16.15 -3.62 -17.15
C LEU A 881 -15.14 -3.74 -16.01
N LEU A 882 -14.97 -4.93 -15.42
CA LEU A 882 -14.02 -5.17 -14.33
C LEU A 882 -12.62 -5.58 -14.80
N PHE A 883 -12.48 -5.98 -16.06
CA PHE A 883 -11.22 -6.41 -16.67
C PHE A 883 -10.86 -5.50 -17.84
N ASP A 884 -9.58 -5.15 -17.96
CA ASP A 884 -9.07 -4.27 -19.01
C ASP A 884 -8.94 -4.98 -20.37
N GLU A 885 -8.47 -4.26 -21.40
CA GLU A 885 -8.27 -4.80 -22.75
C GLU A 885 -7.26 -5.96 -22.85
N ASN A 886 -6.42 -6.14 -21.82
CA ASN A 886 -5.42 -7.20 -21.71
C ASN A 886 -5.91 -8.38 -20.85
N LEU A 887 -7.19 -8.41 -20.47
CA LEU A 887 -7.81 -9.40 -19.58
C LEU A 887 -7.29 -9.33 -18.13
N LEU A 888 -6.68 -8.21 -17.73
CA LEU A 888 -6.18 -7.98 -16.38
C LEU A 888 -7.27 -7.33 -15.51
N PRO A 889 -7.41 -7.72 -14.22
CA PRO A 889 -8.41 -7.11 -13.35
C PRO A 889 -8.06 -5.65 -13.01
N LYS A 890 -9.06 -4.75 -13.07
CA LYS A 890 -8.95 -3.32 -12.70
C LYS A 890 -9.13 -3.09 -11.20
N SER A 891 -8.93 -1.86 -10.72
CA SER A 891 -9.20 -1.49 -9.32
C SER A 891 -10.64 -1.83 -8.91
N SER A 892 -11.60 -1.63 -9.81
CA SER A 892 -13.02 -1.94 -9.58
C SER A 892 -13.24 -3.43 -9.30
N TYR A 893 -12.51 -4.34 -9.97
CA TYR A 893 -12.56 -5.78 -9.70
C TYR A 893 -12.22 -6.07 -8.24
N TYR A 894 -11.07 -5.58 -7.76
CA TYR A 894 -10.62 -5.86 -6.40
C TYR A 894 -11.50 -5.21 -5.34
N LYS A 895 -12.09 -4.05 -5.65
CA LYS A 895 -13.06 -3.42 -4.75
C LYS A 895 -14.35 -4.23 -4.65
N VAL A 896 -14.85 -4.74 -5.77
CA VAL A 896 -16.01 -5.64 -5.81
C VAL A 896 -15.70 -6.98 -5.14
N LEU A 897 -14.45 -7.45 -5.20
CA LEU A 897 -14.02 -8.71 -4.61
C LEU A 897 -13.82 -8.64 -3.08
N ASN A 898 -13.29 -7.54 -2.56
CA ASN A 898 -12.82 -7.42 -1.18
C ASN A 898 -13.72 -6.49 -0.35
N PHE A 899 -14.86 -7.02 0.13
CA PHE A 899 -15.86 -6.27 0.91
C PHE A 899 -16.06 -6.79 2.34
#